data_AF-A0A7V5WJN5-F1
#
_entry.id   AF-A0A7V5WJN5-F1
#
_cell.length_a   1.000
_cell.length_b   1.000
_cell.length_c   1.000
_cell.angle_alpha   90.00
_cell.angle_beta   90.00
_cell.angle_gamma   90.00
#
_symmetry.space_group_name_H-M   'P 1'
#
loop_
_entity.id
_entity.type
_entity.pdbx_description
1 polymer ?
#
loop_
_entity_poly.entity_id
_entity_poly.type
_entity_poly.pdbx_seq_one_letter_code
_entity_poly.pdbx_strand_id
1 'polypeptide(L)'
;MSPDTTQQRAVRPRAVIAGVVLAGLICVLTPVNNIQHQATPLGGGHFPLAPFYVLLLTTLGAGLLRRIMPRSRVLTGSELLVIWIQMVIGSGIAYTGLTRTFFLNLTVPFQFATAENNWQEIVHPLLPAWLYPGKEAVDGMYNGLLNGRQMGWFELLAGIPWREWAAPLLSWGVFIFLCYAVMVALINLFSRQWIHNERMNFPLLTVPRIMEEHYEENRLGGFLSSPYLLWGLAVPVFLHTVNGLNFYYPTVPQIPTLVLAGPYFPQSGILSGFIKLKIHIYPVFIGFAFLAARQISLSFWFFYLLGGLLFGLLTVLGYSIPAASLGVTFGPTLARPEETQMIGAYGVCFFFLIWLSRQHLKDVFVQSLRPGKVEVHTEWFSVRLSFWIAVAGMAAIIAWAVFFGMNFKAALLVVSAFFMITLVASRIICQGGIGYFTLTAAPIDGLLVFFGPGLFTHAGLLIAAVAQKVLFVDLRESLMPSLLHARQVHHTLSSRRLLLFGLGATLVAAVICSFLAMLALCYKYGMRELQLEWATGTTLNVYENVVRLNETGVEAGNWVRIFSAAGAAVMLILVICYHRFYWWPIHPIGYLTAYSSAMWILWFSFFVGWLCNAISMRYGGVVLFKKLRLFFIGLIIGDLLMGGTWAIIGLFSDASYQVLPD
;
A
#
# COMPACT_ATOMS: atom_id res chain seq x y z
N MET A 1 -16.87 0.61 -37.84
CA MET A 1 -15.98 -0.34 -37.14
C MET A 1 -16.77 -0.94 -35.99
N SER A 2 -17.10 -2.21 -36.11
CA SER A 2 -17.84 -3.01 -35.13
C SER A 2 -17.18 -2.98 -33.74
N PRO A 3 -17.95 -3.02 -32.64
CA PRO A 3 -17.36 -3.16 -31.32
C PRO A 3 -16.68 -4.53 -31.23
N ASP A 4 -15.39 -4.53 -30.90
CA ASP A 4 -14.60 -5.74 -30.66
C ASP A 4 -15.32 -6.68 -29.69
N THR A 5 -15.82 -7.79 -30.21
CA THR A 5 -16.09 -8.99 -29.42
C THR A 5 -14.74 -9.57 -28.99
N THR A 6 -14.12 -9.00 -27.95
CA THR A 6 -13.02 -9.66 -27.24
C THR A 6 -13.54 -11.00 -26.72
N GLN A 7 -13.15 -12.10 -27.37
CA GLN A 7 -13.39 -13.45 -26.86
C GLN A 7 -12.81 -13.52 -25.44
N GLN A 8 -13.69 -13.66 -24.45
CA GLN A 8 -13.29 -13.78 -23.05
C GLN A 8 -12.44 -15.04 -22.89
N ARG A 9 -11.19 -14.87 -22.42
CA ARG A 9 -10.25 -15.99 -22.25
C ARG A 9 -10.62 -16.78 -21.00
N ALA A 10 -10.67 -18.12 -21.13
CA ALA A 10 -10.91 -19.01 -20.00
C ALA A 10 -9.61 -19.31 -19.25
N VAL A 11 -9.69 -19.42 -17.92
CA VAL A 11 -8.57 -19.77 -17.03
C VAL A 11 -8.80 -21.13 -16.41
N ARG A 12 -7.76 -21.97 -16.35
CA ARG A 12 -7.81 -23.32 -15.76
C ARG A 12 -7.61 -23.27 -14.23
N PRO A 13 -8.23 -24.18 -13.46
CA PRO A 13 -8.08 -24.23 -11.99
C PRO A 13 -6.63 -24.30 -11.51
N ARG A 14 -5.76 -24.97 -12.27
CA ARG A 14 -4.33 -25.11 -11.93
C ARG A 14 -3.61 -23.77 -11.75
N ALA A 15 -3.96 -22.75 -12.53
CA ALA A 15 -3.32 -21.43 -12.41
C ALA A 15 -3.74 -20.74 -11.11
N VAL A 16 -5.02 -20.86 -10.74
CA VAL A 16 -5.54 -20.30 -9.50
C VAL A 16 -4.97 -21.02 -8.27
N ILE A 17 -4.84 -22.35 -8.33
CA ILE A 17 -4.20 -23.13 -7.25
C ILE A 17 -2.72 -22.75 -7.13
N ALA A 18 -1.99 -22.67 -8.26
CA ALA A 18 -0.59 -22.26 -8.26
C ALA A 18 -0.41 -20.84 -7.67
N GLY A 19 -1.29 -19.90 -8.02
CA GLY A 19 -1.27 -18.55 -7.46
C GLY A 19 -1.56 -18.52 -5.95
N VAL A 20 -2.51 -19.31 -5.45
CA VAL A 20 -2.77 -19.44 -3.99
C VAL A 20 -1.55 -20.01 -3.27
N VAL A 21 -0.96 -21.10 -3.79
CA VAL A 21 0.21 -21.75 -3.18
C VAL A 21 1.40 -20.82 -3.16
N LEU A 22 1.71 -20.16 -4.29
CA LEU A 22 2.83 -19.21 -4.36
C LEU A 22 2.60 -17.98 -3.48
N ALA A 23 1.38 -17.47 -3.40
CA ALA A 23 1.03 -16.39 -2.48
C ALA A 23 1.26 -16.80 -1.02
N GLY A 24 0.83 -18.01 -0.62
CA GLY A 24 1.09 -18.56 0.72
C GLY A 24 2.57 -18.72 1.01
N LEU A 25 3.36 -19.23 0.05
CA LEU A 25 4.82 -19.34 0.18
C LEU A 25 5.48 -17.97 0.38
N ILE A 26 5.08 -16.95 -0.39
CA ILE A 26 5.58 -15.58 -0.21
C ILE A 26 5.21 -15.05 1.18
N CYS A 27 4.00 -15.35 1.68
CA CYS A 27 3.60 -14.95 3.03
C CYS A 27 4.45 -15.58 4.13
N VAL A 28 4.90 -16.82 3.95
CA VAL A 28 5.81 -17.48 4.90
C VAL A 28 7.24 -16.93 4.78
N LEU A 29 7.73 -16.70 3.56
CA LEU A 29 9.11 -16.27 3.32
C LEU A 29 9.34 -14.79 3.64
N THR A 30 8.33 -13.93 3.51
CA THR A 30 8.52 -12.47 3.67
C THR A 30 8.96 -12.08 5.08
N PRO A 31 8.31 -12.53 6.18
CA PRO A 31 8.80 -12.24 7.52
C PRO A 31 10.21 -12.78 7.77
N VAL A 32 10.53 -13.98 7.25
CA VAL A 32 11.87 -14.58 7.39
C VAL A 32 12.91 -13.71 6.69
N ASN A 33 12.68 -13.35 5.43
CA ASN A 33 13.59 -12.51 4.66
C ASN A 33 13.77 -11.12 5.27
N ASN A 34 12.66 -10.46 5.61
CA ASN A 34 12.69 -9.05 5.99
C ASN A 34 13.22 -8.86 7.42
N ILE A 35 12.96 -9.81 8.33
CA ILE A 35 13.35 -9.68 9.74
C ILE A 35 14.69 -10.37 10.00
N GLN A 36 14.88 -11.59 9.51
CA GLN A 36 16.08 -12.38 9.80
C GLN A 36 17.25 -12.01 8.89
N HIS A 37 17.03 -11.94 7.58
CA HIS A 37 18.09 -11.69 6.61
C HIS A 37 18.32 -10.21 6.31
N GLN A 38 17.39 -9.34 6.71
CA GLN A 38 17.42 -7.89 6.43
C GLN A 38 17.66 -7.58 4.95
N ALA A 39 17.19 -8.48 4.08
CA ALA A 39 17.38 -8.36 2.66
C ALA A 39 16.34 -7.43 2.04
N THR A 40 16.53 -7.11 0.75
CA THR A 40 15.55 -6.34 -0.02
C THR A 40 14.14 -6.89 0.26
N PRO A 41 13.17 -6.05 0.67
CA PRO A 41 11.83 -6.52 1.01
C PRO A 41 11.19 -7.33 -0.14
N LEU A 42 10.85 -8.60 0.11
CA LEU A 42 10.24 -9.49 -0.89
C LEU A 42 8.83 -9.04 -1.26
N GLY A 43 8.06 -8.68 -0.22
CA GLY A 43 6.85 -7.86 -0.31
C GLY A 43 7.22 -6.40 -0.04
N GLY A 44 6.61 -5.48 -0.78
CA GLY A 44 6.91 -4.05 -0.68
C GLY A 44 6.17 -3.24 -1.72
N GLY A 45 5.35 -2.28 -1.29
CA GLY A 45 4.61 -1.40 -2.21
C GLY A 45 3.45 -2.08 -2.95
N HIS A 46 2.88 -1.35 -3.92
CA HIS A 46 1.81 -1.82 -4.79
C HIS A 46 2.31 -2.48 -6.09
N PHE A 47 3.64 -2.62 -6.23
CA PHE A 47 4.28 -3.40 -7.27
C PHE A 47 5.42 -4.24 -6.68
N PRO A 48 5.07 -5.29 -5.92
CA PRO A 48 6.01 -6.03 -5.08
C PRO A 48 7.04 -6.81 -5.90
N LEU A 49 8.27 -6.83 -5.37
CA LEU A 49 9.45 -7.43 -5.99
C LEU A 49 9.27 -8.92 -6.29
N ALA A 50 8.99 -9.72 -5.25
CA ALA A 50 8.95 -11.18 -5.41
C ALA A 50 7.87 -11.65 -6.39
N PRO A 51 6.61 -11.16 -6.33
CA PRO A 51 5.60 -11.48 -7.35
C PRO A 51 6.05 -11.15 -8.77
N PHE A 52 6.66 -9.97 -8.99
CA PHE A 52 7.12 -9.60 -10.33
C PHE A 52 8.32 -10.43 -10.80
N TYR A 53 9.27 -10.71 -9.92
CA TYR A 53 10.42 -11.55 -10.22
C TYR A 53 10.00 -12.98 -10.61
N VAL A 54 9.07 -13.57 -9.85
CA VAL A 54 8.48 -14.89 -10.18
C VAL A 54 7.71 -14.83 -11.50
N LEU A 55 6.96 -13.76 -11.76
CA LEU A 55 6.30 -13.56 -13.07
C LEU A 55 7.32 -13.51 -14.21
N LEU A 56 8.43 -12.78 -14.04
CA LEU A 56 9.48 -12.67 -15.06
C LEU A 56 10.10 -14.04 -15.35
N LEU A 57 10.54 -14.77 -14.31
CA LEU A 57 11.14 -16.09 -14.48
C LEU A 57 10.18 -17.11 -15.09
N THR A 58 8.92 -17.13 -14.63
CA THR A 58 7.90 -18.05 -15.17
C THR A 58 7.55 -17.72 -16.63
N THR A 59 7.50 -16.44 -17.00
CA THR A 59 7.28 -16.00 -18.39
C THR A 59 8.45 -16.39 -19.29
N LEU A 60 9.69 -16.15 -18.85
CA LEU A 60 10.90 -16.52 -19.59
C LEU A 60 11.02 -18.04 -19.74
N GLY A 61 10.81 -18.80 -18.67
CA GLY A 61 10.84 -20.25 -18.67
C GLY A 61 9.76 -20.86 -19.57
N ALA A 62 8.53 -20.34 -19.51
CA ALA A 62 7.44 -20.78 -20.39
C ALA A 62 7.73 -20.43 -21.87
N GLY A 63 8.30 -19.27 -22.14
CA GLY A 63 8.72 -18.87 -23.48
C GLY A 63 9.83 -19.74 -24.05
N LEU A 64 10.84 -20.08 -23.23
CA LEU A 64 11.92 -21.00 -23.60
C LEU A 64 11.39 -22.41 -23.86
N LEU A 65 10.51 -22.91 -22.99
CA LEU A 65 9.88 -24.22 -23.17
C LEU A 65 9.05 -24.27 -24.45
N ARG A 66 8.34 -23.20 -24.81
CA ARG A 66 7.61 -23.10 -26.08
C ARG A 66 8.55 -23.07 -27.29
N ARG A 67 9.77 -22.53 -27.15
CA ARG A 67 10.79 -22.56 -28.21
C ARG A 67 11.36 -23.97 -28.41
N ILE A 68 11.59 -24.73 -27.34
CA ILE A 68 12.12 -26.10 -27.40
C ILE A 68 11.02 -27.11 -27.78
N MET A 69 9.83 -26.92 -27.24
CA MET A 69 8.64 -27.76 -27.43
C MET A 69 7.46 -26.91 -27.91
N PRO A 70 7.32 -26.64 -29.23
CA PRO A 70 6.31 -25.72 -29.79
C PRO A 70 4.85 -26.05 -29.47
N ARG A 71 4.56 -27.31 -29.16
CA ARG A 71 3.21 -27.79 -28.78
C ARG A 71 2.93 -27.67 -27.29
N SER A 72 3.93 -27.38 -26.46
CA SER A 72 3.74 -27.22 -25.02
C SER A 72 3.02 -25.89 -24.74
N ARG A 73 1.83 -25.98 -24.14
CA ARG A 73 1.06 -24.80 -23.67
C ARG A 73 0.75 -24.95 -22.18
N VAL A 74 1.84 -25.00 -21.40
CA VAL A 74 1.80 -25.25 -19.95
C VAL A 74 1.06 -24.11 -19.23
N LEU A 75 1.34 -22.86 -19.55
CA LEU A 75 0.60 -21.71 -19.04
C LEU A 75 0.22 -20.77 -20.18
N THR A 76 -0.99 -20.21 -20.14
CA THR A 76 -1.38 -19.10 -21.02
C THR A 76 -0.92 -17.78 -20.40
N GLY A 77 -0.83 -16.73 -21.21
CA GLY A 77 -0.50 -15.39 -20.72
C GLY A 77 -1.46 -14.93 -19.62
N SER A 78 -2.75 -15.17 -19.81
CA SER A 78 -3.77 -14.80 -18.83
C SER A 78 -3.65 -15.59 -17.53
N GLU A 79 -3.18 -16.84 -17.58
CA GLU A 79 -2.86 -17.62 -16.39
C GLU A 79 -1.65 -17.06 -15.63
N LEU A 80 -0.60 -16.60 -16.33
CA LEU A 80 0.55 -15.92 -15.72
C LEU A 80 0.13 -14.65 -14.98
N LEU A 81 -0.74 -13.83 -15.59
CA LEU A 81 -1.27 -12.63 -14.93
C LEU A 81 -2.13 -12.95 -13.70
N VAL A 82 -2.93 -14.03 -13.74
CA VAL A 82 -3.73 -14.47 -12.58
C VAL A 82 -2.83 -14.94 -11.45
N ILE A 83 -1.81 -15.75 -11.74
CA ILE A 83 -0.83 -16.19 -10.75
C ILE A 83 -0.12 -14.98 -10.13
N TRP A 84 0.35 -14.05 -10.97
CA TRP A 84 1.02 -12.82 -10.52
C TRP A 84 0.14 -12.00 -9.60
N ILE A 85 -1.12 -11.72 -9.99
CA ILE A 85 -1.96 -10.83 -9.19
C ILE A 85 -2.39 -11.46 -7.86
N GLN A 86 -2.51 -12.80 -7.79
CA GLN A 86 -2.70 -13.50 -6.52
C GLN A 86 -1.48 -13.38 -5.61
N MET A 87 -0.27 -13.51 -6.17
CA MET A 87 0.97 -13.28 -5.42
C MET A 87 1.07 -11.83 -4.92
N VAL A 88 0.68 -10.84 -5.74
CA VAL A 88 0.63 -9.42 -5.33
C VAL A 88 -0.30 -9.24 -4.12
N ILE A 89 -1.51 -9.81 -4.18
CA ILE A 89 -2.47 -9.75 -3.07
C ILE A 89 -1.90 -10.40 -1.80
N GLY A 90 -1.31 -11.60 -1.91
CA GLY A 90 -0.70 -12.28 -0.78
C GLY A 90 0.46 -11.50 -0.17
N SER A 91 1.38 -11.00 -1.01
CA SER A 91 2.55 -10.24 -0.56
C SER A 91 2.19 -8.96 0.19
N GLY A 92 1.06 -8.31 -0.15
CA GLY A 92 0.60 -7.12 0.58
C GLY A 92 0.07 -7.42 1.99
N ILE A 93 -0.29 -8.67 2.29
CA ILE A 93 -0.74 -9.10 3.63
C ILE A 93 0.42 -9.69 4.44
N ALA A 94 1.47 -10.16 3.77
CA ALA A 94 2.56 -10.94 4.33
C ALA A 94 3.27 -10.29 5.53
N TYR A 95 3.55 -8.99 5.43
CA TYR A 95 4.34 -8.27 6.42
C TYR A 95 3.82 -6.85 6.69
N THR A 96 4.21 -5.85 5.91
CA THR A 96 3.93 -4.43 6.23
C THR A 96 2.43 -4.14 6.26
N GLY A 97 1.65 -4.74 5.36
CA GLY A 97 0.21 -4.52 5.32
C GLY A 97 -0.60 -5.21 6.43
N LEU A 98 0.01 -6.06 7.28
CA LEU A 98 -0.68 -6.65 8.43
C LEU A 98 0.25 -7.01 9.60
N THR A 99 1.12 -8.02 9.43
CA THR A 99 1.77 -8.71 10.57
C THR A 99 2.92 -7.93 11.20
N ARG A 100 3.52 -6.98 10.50
CA ARG A 100 4.66 -6.17 10.97
C ARG A 100 4.39 -5.50 12.31
N THR A 101 3.19 -4.98 12.51
CA THR A 101 2.79 -4.31 13.76
C THR A 101 1.69 -5.04 14.51
N PHE A 102 1.03 -6.03 13.92
CA PHE A 102 -0.14 -6.69 14.53
C PHE A 102 0.16 -7.25 15.93
N PHE A 103 1.14 -8.15 16.05
CA PHE A 103 1.47 -8.79 17.33
C PHE A 103 2.08 -7.81 18.35
N LEU A 104 2.79 -6.79 17.87
CA LEU A 104 3.30 -5.71 18.71
C LEU A 104 2.15 -4.92 19.36
N ASN A 105 1.14 -4.54 18.58
CA ASN A 105 -0.03 -3.84 19.11
C ASN A 105 -0.69 -4.63 20.25
N LEU A 106 -0.74 -5.95 20.16
CA LEU A 106 -1.41 -6.76 21.19
C LEU A 106 -0.58 -6.99 22.45
N THR A 107 0.72 -6.70 22.44
CA THR A 107 1.63 -7.16 23.51
C THR A 107 2.45 -6.05 24.15
N VAL A 108 2.69 -4.95 23.43
CA VAL A 108 3.40 -3.76 23.94
C VAL A 108 2.81 -3.22 25.25
N PRO A 109 1.47 -3.12 25.44
CA PRO A 109 0.90 -2.64 26.69
C PRO A 109 1.30 -3.44 27.93
N PHE A 110 1.58 -4.74 27.77
CA PHE A 110 1.99 -5.60 28.86
C PHE A 110 3.51 -5.59 29.04
N GLN A 111 4.26 -5.68 27.94
CA GLN A 111 5.72 -5.79 27.99
C GLN A 111 6.42 -4.51 28.43
N PHE A 112 5.88 -3.35 28.05
CA PHE A 112 6.50 -2.03 28.32
C PHE A 112 5.79 -1.24 29.41
N ALA A 113 4.91 -1.88 30.19
CA ALA A 113 4.35 -1.25 31.38
C ALA A 113 5.43 -1.11 32.47
N THR A 114 5.69 0.12 32.91
CA THR A 114 6.65 0.44 33.97
C THR A 114 5.96 1.22 35.09
N ALA A 115 6.61 1.32 36.24
CA ALA A 115 6.12 2.17 37.35
C ALA A 115 6.18 3.68 37.00
N GLU A 116 6.93 4.07 35.96
CA GLU A 116 7.02 5.47 35.52
C GLU A 116 5.85 5.85 34.61
N ASN A 117 5.38 4.92 33.76
CA ASN A 117 4.27 5.20 32.84
C ASN A 117 2.89 4.81 33.37
N ASN A 118 2.82 4.07 34.49
CA ASN A 118 1.59 3.64 35.15
C ASN A 118 0.59 2.90 34.23
N TRP A 119 1.06 2.25 33.16
CA TRP A 119 0.18 1.58 32.21
C TRP A 119 -0.61 0.40 32.81
N GLN A 120 -0.12 -0.21 33.89
CA GLN A 120 -0.86 -1.23 34.62
C GLN A 120 -2.16 -0.69 35.22
N GLU A 121 -2.17 0.57 35.65
CA GLU A 121 -3.33 1.20 36.28
C GLU A 121 -4.22 1.90 35.25
N ILE A 122 -3.62 2.50 34.21
CA ILE A 122 -4.34 3.33 33.24
C ILE A 122 -4.78 2.54 32.01
N VAL A 123 -3.90 1.70 31.45
CA VAL A 123 -4.11 1.04 30.16
C VAL A 123 -4.71 -0.34 30.34
N HIS A 124 -4.18 -1.18 31.23
CA HIS A 124 -4.63 -2.58 31.38
C HIS A 124 -6.14 -2.71 31.65
N PRO A 125 -6.79 -1.86 32.47
CA PRO A 125 -8.23 -1.93 32.67
C PRO A 125 -9.06 -1.62 31.42
N LEU A 126 -8.47 -0.95 30.42
CA LEU A 126 -9.12 -0.63 29.15
C LEU A 126 -8.98 -1.74 28.10
N LEU A 127 -8.13 -2.76 28.34
CA LEU A 127 -7.84 -3.82 27.37
C LEU A 127 -8.87 -4.96 27.45
N PRO A 128 -9.69 -5.20 26.42
CA PRO A 128 -10.64 -6.30 26.45
C PRO A 128 -9.92 -7.65 26.36
N ALA A 129 -10.22 -8.59 27.27
CA ALA A 129 -9.56 -9.90 27.34
C ALA A 129 -9.64 -10.73 26.05
N TRP A 130 -10.65 -10.49 25.21
CA TRP A 130 -10.81 -11.20 23.94
C TRP A 130 -9.92 -10.67 22.80
N LEU A 131 -9.33 -9.48 22.95
CA LEU A 131 -8.48 -8.85 21.94
C LEU A 131 -6.98 -8.97 22.24
N TYR A 132 -6.63 -9.27 23.48
CA TYR A 132 -5.26 -9.22 23.99
C TYR A 132 -4.85 -10.58 24.58
N PRO A 133 -3.63 -11.08 24.31
CA PRO A 133 -3.16 -12.36 24.82
C PRO A 133 -2.78 -12.29 26.31
N GLY A 134 -2.75 -13.44 26.99
CA GLY A 134 -2.28 -13.53 28.36
C GLY A 134 -0.76 -13.40 28.52
N LYS A 135 -0.31 -13.29 29.77
CA LYS A 135 1.10 -13.01 30.14
C LYS A 135 2.09 -14.05 29.60
N GLU A 136 1.76 -15.34 29.67
CA GLU A 136 2.62 -16.42 29.17
C GLU A 136 2.93 -16.26 27.67
N ALA A 137 1.92 -15.87 26.88
CA ALA A 137 2.10 -15.62 25.46
C ALA A 137 2.98 -14.39 25.19
N VAL A 138 2.81 -13.31 25.96
CA VAL A 138 3.65 -12.11 25.87
C VAL A 138 5.11 -12.47 26.18
N ASP A 139 5.37 -13.10 27.33
CA ASP A 139 6.73 -13.44 27.78
C ASP A 139 7.43 -14.38 26.79
N GLY A 140 6.73 -15.41 26.30
CA GLY A 140 7.27 -16.35 25.32
C GLY A 140 7.53 -15.71 23.95
N MET A 141 6.74 -14.72 23.54
CA MET A 141 6.94 -14.02 22.27
C MET A 141 8.17 -13.09 22.30
N TYR A 142 8.43 -12.42 23.43
CA TYR A 142 9.59 -11.51 23.56
C TYR A 142 10.90 -12.24 23.83
N ASN A 143 10.87 -13.31 24.63
CA ASN A 143 12.07 -14.05 25.02
C ASN A 143 12.36 -15.26 24.11
N GLY A 144 11.36 -15.76 23.40
CA GLY A 144 11.43 -17.03 22.68
C GLY A 144 11.19 -18.24 23.60
N LEU A 145 10.97 -19.41 23.00
CA LEU A 145 10.91 -20.69 23.71
C LEU A 145 12.32 -21.12 24.14
N LEU A 146 12.40 -21.84 25.27
CA LEU A 146 13.65 -22.44 25.72
C LEU A 146 14.19 -23.38 24.62
N ASN A 147 15.42 -23.17 24.18
CA ASN A 147 16.04 -23.87 23.04
C ASN A 147 15.30 -23.70 21.68
N GLY A 148 14.42 -22.70 21.54
CA GLY A 148 13.62 -22.47 20.33
C GLY A 148 14.43 -22.41 19.04
N ARG A 149 15.66 -21.87 19.10
CA ARG A 149 16.58 -21.79 17.94
C ARG A 149 16.98 -23.16 17.38
N GLN A 150 17.11 -24.16 18.25
CA GLN A 150 17.53 -25.51 17.90
C GLN A 150 16.35 -26.40 17.51
N MET A 151 15.12 -26.01 17.88
CA MET A 151 13.91 -26.75 17.55
C MET A 151 13.63 -26.74 16.04
N GLY A 152 13.15 -27.89 15.55
CA GLY A 152 12.54 -27.97 14.23
C GLY A 152 11.27 -27.12 14.17
N TRP A 153 10.91 -26.63 12.98
CA TRP A 153 9.74 -25.74 12.81
C TRP A 153 8.43 -26.36 13.30
N PHE A 154 8.24 -27.67 13.14
CA PHE A 154 7.04 -28.36 13.62
C PHE A 154 6.97 -28.47 15.15
N GLU A 155 8.09 -28.80 15.80
CA GLU A 155 8.20 -28.86 17.26
C GLU A 155 7.98 -27.47 17.88
N LEU A 156 8.57 -26.44 17.27
CA LEU A 156 8.39 -25.05 17.66
C LEU A 156 6.91 -24.63 17.57
N LEU A 157 6.23 -24.92 16.45
CA LEU A 157 4.81 -24.60 16.28
C LEU A 157 3.93 -25.33 17.30
N ALA A 158 4.29 -26.56 17.71
CA ALA A 158 3.58 -27.28 18.76
C ALA A 158 3.81 -26.67 20.15
N GLY A 159 4.97 -26.04 20.39
CA GLY A 159 5.32 -25.39 21.65
C GLY A 159 4.71 -24.00 21.86
N ILE A 160 4.08 -23.40 20.84
CA ILE A 160 3.40 -22.10 20.98
C ILE A 160 2.15 -22.26 21.89
N PRO A 161 1.91 -21.37 22.87
CA PRO A 161 0.73 -21.40 23.73
C PRO A 161 -0.54 -20.99 22.97
N TRP A 162 -1.04 -21.86 22.09
CA TRP A 162 -2.20 -21.59 21.22
C TRP A 162 -3.47 -21.23 21.97
N ARG A 163 -3.63 -21.71 23.21
CA ARG A 163 -4.78 -21.40 24.06
C ARG A 163 -4.88 -19.90 24.36
N GLU A 164 -3.76 -19.23 24.59
CA GLU A 164 -3.68 -17.79 24.86
C GLU A 164 -3.89 -16.95 23.60
N TRP A 165 -3.51 -17.48 22.43
CA TRP A 165 -3.66 -16.79 21.15
C TRP A 165 -5.03 -17.00 20.49
N ALA A 166 -5.75 -18.08 20.82
CA ALA A 166 -6.99 -18.44 20.14
C ALA A 166 -8.05 -17.32 20.17
N ALA A 167 -8.33 -16.74 21.34
CA ALA A 167 -9.34 -15.69 21.47
C ALA A 167 -8.94 -14.37 20.76
N PRO A 168 -7.70 -13.83 20.95
CA PRO A 168 -7.23 -12.68 20.18
C PRO A 168 -7.24 -12.90 18.67
N LEU A 169 -6.72 -14.03 18.19
CA LEU A 169 -6.63 -14.32 16.75
C LEU A 169 -8.01 -14.49 16.11
N LEU A 170 -8.97 -15.10 16.80
CA LEU A 170 -10.35 -15.22 16.31
C LEU A 170 -11.05 -13.87 16.27
N SER A 171 -10.96 -13.08 17.34
CA SER A 171 -11.65 -11.78 17.45
C SER A 171 -11.11 -10.76 16.43
N TRP A 172 -9.78 -10.68 16.29
CA TRP A 172 -9.14 -9.86 15.26
C TRP A 172 -9.31 -10.45 13.86
N GLY A 173 -9.29 -11.77 13.71
CA GLY A 173 -9.58 -12.44 12.46
C GLY A 173 -10.95 -12.06 11.91
N VAL A 174 -11.98 -12.06 12.76
CA VAL A 174 -13.33 -11.58 12.39
C VAL A 174 -13.26 -10.12 11.90
N PHE A 175 -12.61 -9.22 12.64
CA PHE A 175 -12.45 -7.83 12.21
C PHE A 175 -11.73 -7.68 10.85
N ILE A 176 -10.60 -8.37 10.67
CA ILE A 176 -9.80 -8.33 9.44
C ILE A 176 -10.60 -8.87 8.25
N PHE A 177 -11.24 -10.03 8.38
CA PHE A 177 -12.02 -10.62 7.30
C PHE A 177 -13.28 -9.83 6.98
N LEU A 178 -13.92 -9.19 7.97
CA LEU A 178 -15.01 -8.24 7.72
C LEU A 178 -14.51 -7.03 6.92
N CYS A 179 -13.36 -6.46 7.29
CA CYS A 179 -12.76 -5.35 6.55
C CYS A 179 -12.44 -5.76 5.10
N TYR A 180 -11.84 -6.94 4.89
CA TYR A 180 -11.54 -7.46 3.56
C TYR A 180 -12.79 -7.73 2.74
N ALA A 181 -13.85 -8.27 3.35
CA ALA A 181 -15.13 -8.47 2.68
C ALA A 181 -15.75 -7.14 2.21
N VAL A 182 -15.70 -6.10 3.07
CA VAL A 182 -16.14 -4.75 2.69
C VAL A 182 -15.26 -4.18 1.57
N MET A 183 -13.93 -4.30 1.63
CA MET A 183 -13.03 -3.83 0.57
C MET A 183 -13.32 -4.53 -0.78
N VAL A 184 -13.51 -5.85 -0.78
CA VAL A 184 -13.88 -6.63 -1.98
C VAL A 184 -15.21 -6.16 -2.53
N ALA A 185 -16.22 -5.97 -1.66
CA ALA A 185 -17.53 -5.48 -2.04
C ALA A 185 -17.49 -4.06 -2.63
N LEU A 186 -16.77 -3.13 -1.98
CA LEU A 186 -16.60 -1.76 -2.46
C LEU A 186 -15.87 -1.73 -3.80
N ILE A 187 -14.78 -2.47 -3.97
CA ILE A 187 -14.11 -2.57 -5.28
C ILE A 187 -15.05 -3.14 -6.33
N ASN A 188 -15.83 -4.17 -6.00
CA ASN A 188 -16.78 -4.72 -6.95
C ASN A 188 -17.81 -3.67 -7.41
N LEU A 189 -18.36 -2.88 -6.47
CA LEU A 189 -19.32 -1.81 -6.74
C LEU A 189 -18.72 -0.65 -7.56
N PHE A 190 -17.53 -0.16 -7.20
CA PHE A 190 -16.90 0.99 -7.85
C PHE A 190 -16.13 0.64 -9.14
N SER A 191 -15.80 -0.65 -9.35
CA SER A 191 -14.98 -1.07 -10.50
C SER A 191 -15.61 -0.73 -11.85
N ARG A 192 -16.94 -0.86 -11.99
CA ARG A 192 -17.64 -0.47 -13.22
C ARG A 192 -17.43 1.01 -13.52
N GLN A 193 -17.58 1.86 -12.52
CA GLN A 193 -17.42 3.30 -12.66
C GLN A 193 -15.98 3.66 -13.06
N TRP A 194 -14.98 3.14 -12.36
CA TRP A 194 -13.59 3.53 -12.62
C TRP A 194 -13.00 2.89 -13.89
N ILE A 195 -13.28 1.62 -14.15
CA ILE A 195 -12.71 0.89 -15.29
C ILE A 195 -13.43 1.22 -16.59
N HIS A 196 -14.77 1.20 -16.59
CA HIS A 196 -15.56 1.32 -17.82
C HIS A 196 -15.96 2.77 -18.11
N ASN A 197 -16.57 3.45 -17.13
CA ASN A 197 -17.13 4.79 -17.36
C ASN A 197 -16.03 5.86 -17.39
N GLU A 198 -15.06 5.77 -16.49
CA GLU A 198 -13.96 6.74 -16.38
C GLU A 198 -12.69 6.33 -17.14
N ARG A 199 -12.61 5.07 -17.61
CA ARG A 199 -11.45 4.51 -18.34
C ARG A 199 -10.12 4.82 -17.66
N MET A 200 -10.09 4.59 -16.35
CA MET A 200 -8.92 4.88 -15.52
C MET A 200 -7.68 4.15 -16.07
N ASN A 201 -6.56 4.88 -16.20
CA ASN A 201 -5.29 4.29 -16.58
C ASN A 201 -4.66 3.54 -15.39
N PHE A 202 -3.96 2.44 -15.65
CA PHE A 202 -3.31 1.61 -14.63
C PHE A 202 -1.82 1.43 -14.96
N PRO A 203 -0.96 2.42 -14.64
CA PRO A 203 0.45 2.39 -15.04
C PRO A 203 1.18 1.15 -14.49
N LEU A 204 0.92 0.76 -13.23
CA LEU A 204 1.53 -0.42 -12.62
C LEU A 204 1.18 -1.73 -13.34
N LEU A 205 0.01 -1.83 -13.97
CA LEU A 205 -0.39 -3.03 -14.73
C LEU A 205 0.20 -3.08 -16.14
N THR A 206 0.83 -2.01 -16.60
CA THR A 206 1.27 -1.89 -18.00
C THR A 206 2.38 -2.89 -18.32
N VAL A 207 3.37 -3.03 -17.43
CA VAL A 207 4.51 -3.93 -17.65
C VAL A 207 4.06 -5.41 -17.69
N PRO A 208 3.34 -5.94 -16.67
CA PRO A 208 2.85 -7.32 -16.72
C PRO A 208 1.96 -7.62 -17.94
N ARG A 209 1.09 -6.68 -18.33
CA ARG A 209 0.21 -6.85 -19.50
C ARG A 209 0.98 -6.91 -20.80
N ILE A 210 1.95 -6.02 -21.01
CA ILE A 210 2.77 -6.05 -22.23
C ILE A 210 3.55 -7.36 -22.32
N MET A 211 4.10 -7.87 -21.21
CA MET A 211 4.77 -9.16 -21.18
C MET A 211 3.81 -10.31 -21.52
N GLU A 212 2.59 -10.27 -20.97
CA GLU A 212 1.52 -11.23 -21.25
C GLU A 212 1.14 -11.27 -22.74
N GLU A 213 0.89 -10.10 -23.32
CA GLU A 213 0.50 -9.95 -24.72
C GLU A 213 1.57 -10.51 -25.66
N HIS A 214 2.85 -10.14 -25.45
CA HIS A 214 3.96 -10.62 -26.29
C HIS A 214 4.20 -12.13 -26.12
N TYR A 215 3.99 -12.68 -24.92
CA TYR A 215 4.06 -14.13 -24.69
C TYR A 215 2.94 -14.87 -25.42
N GLU A 216 1.69 -14.40 -25.32
CA GLU A 216 0.54 -15.05 -25.94
C GLU A 216 0.63 -15.03 -27.47
N GLU A 217 1.07 -13.90 -28.04
CA GLU A 217 1.30 -13.70 -29.48
C GLU A 217 2.55 -14.40 -30.03
N ASN A 218 3.32 -15.12 -29.18
CA ASN A 218 4.58 -15.77 -29.55
C ASN A 218 5.65 -14.79 -30.08
N ARG A 219 5.63 -13.54 -29.60
CA ARG A 219 6.57 -12.45 -29.96
C ARG A 219 7.52 -12.09 -28.82
N LEU A 220 7.55 -12.89 -27.74
CA LEU A 220 8.39 -12.64 -26.57
C LEU A 220 9.88 -12.49 -26.94
N GLY A 221 10.40 -13.30 -27.87
CA GLY A 221 11.78 -13.18 -28.33
C GLY A 221 12.11 -11.81 -28.95
N GLY A 222 11.19 -11.28 -29.77
CA GLY A 222 11.34 -9.95 -30.38
C GLY A 222 11.17 -8.80 -29.37
N PHE A 223 10.35 -9.00 -28.34
CA PHE A 223 10.24 -8.06 -27.22
C PHE A 223 11.56 -7.97 -26.45
N LEU A 224 12.12 -9.11 -26.05
CA LEU A 224 13.35 -9.20 -25.26
C LEU A 224 14.60 -8.74 -26.02
N SER A 225 14.61 -8.91 -27.36
CA SER A 225 15.72 -8.45 -28.21
C SER A 225 15.60 -7.00 -28.67
N SER A 226 14.54 -6.28 -28.26
CA SER A 226 14.36 -4.88 -28.65
C SER A 226 15.49 -4.01 -28.10
N PRO A 227 16.18 -3.20 -28.93
CA PRO A 227 17.31 -2.39 -28.48
C PRO A 227 16.90 -1.35 -27.43
N TYR A 228 15.69 -0.78 -27.54
CA TYR A 228 15.19 0.17 -26.53
C TYR A 228 14.99 -0.51 -25.17
N LEU A 229 14.45 -1.73 -25.16
CA LEU A 229 14.27 -2.50 -23.93
C LEU A 229 15.63 -2.85 -23.31
N LEU A 230 16.57 -3.33 -24.13
CA LEU A 230 17.91 -3.72 -23.67
C LEU A 230 18.70 -2.54 -23.11
N TRP A 231 18.67 -1.37 -23.76
CA TRP A 231 19.28 -0.16 -23.20
C TRP A 231 18.60 0.29 -21.91
N GLY A 232 17.28 0.16 -21.83
CA GLY A 232 16.52 0.42 -20.61
C GLY A 232 16.89 -0.54 -19.48
N LEU A 233 17.11 -1.82 -19.78
CA LEU A 233 17.51 -2.83 -18.82
C LEU A 233 18.98 -2.68 -18.39
N ALA A 234 19.86 -2.25 -19.30
CA ALA A 234 21.28 -2.10 -19.03
C ALA A 234 21.58 -1.04 -17.96
N VAL A 235 20.81 0.05 -17.89
CA VAL A 235 21.00 1.13 -16.91
C VAL A 235 20.90 0.63 -15.46
N PRO A 236 19.77 0.05 -15.00
CA PRO A 236 19.63 -0.45 -13.64
C PRO A 236 20.51 -1.67 -13.37
N VAL A 237 20.71 -2.55 -14.36
CA VAL A 237 21.63 -3.69 -14.21
C VAL A 237 23.03 -3.20 -13.91
N PHE A 238 23.56 -2.26 -14.70
CA PHE A 238 24.87 -1.67 -14.44
C PHE A 238 24.93 -0.98 -13.07
N LEU A 239 23.96 -0.13 -12.76
CA LEU A 239 23.88 0.61 -11.49
C LEU A 239 23.93 -0.33 -10.28
N HIS A 240 23.04 -1.34 -10.26
CA HIS A 240 22.92 -2.25 -9.13
C HIS A 240 23.99 -3.33 -9.11
N THR A 241 24.62 -3.67 -10.24
CA THR A 241 25.82 -4.52 -10.23
C THR A 241 26.98 -3.78 -9.57
N VAL A 242 27.25 -2.53 -9.94
CA VAL A 242 28.34 -1.73 -9.33
C VAL A 242 28.08 -1.50 -7.84
N ASN A 243 26.87 -1.07 -7.48
CA ASN A 243 26.53 -0.79 -6.08
C ASN A 243 26.44 -2.06 -5.23
N GLY A 244 25.92 -3.17 -5.76
CA GLY A 244 25.95 -4.45 -5.06
C GLY A 244 27.37 -4.98 -4.89
N LEU A 245 28.25 -4.82 -5.88
CA LEU A 245 29.67 -5.14 -5.72
C LEU A 245 30.36 -4.24 -4.70
N ASN A 246 30.08 -2.94 -4.66
CA ASN A 246 30.58 -2.06 -3.60
C ASN A 246 30.12 -2.50 -2.20
N PHE A 247 28.89 -2.99 -2.07
CA PHE A 247 28.35 -3.48 -0.80
C PHE A 247 29.13 -4.70 -0.26
N TYR A 248 29.44 -5.68 -1.12
CA TYR A 248 30.22 -6.86 -0.72
C TYR A 248 31.75 -6.61 -0.74
N TYR A 249 32.21 -5.71 -1.60
CA TYR A 249 33.61 -5.37 -1.81
C TYR A 249 33.79 -3.84 -1.79
N PRO A 250 34.06 -3.23 -0.62
CA PRO A 250 34.16 -1.79 -0.46
C PRO A 250 35.22 -1.08 -1.34
N THR A 251 36.12 -1.84 -1.97
CA THR A 251 37.10 -1.34 -2.95
C THR A 251 36.48 -0.87 -4.26
N VAL A 252 35.29 -1.36 -4.62
CA VAL A 252 34.55 -0.91 -5.81
C VAL A 252 33.88 0.43 -5.48
N PRO A 253 33.98 1.48 -6.31
CA PRO A 253 33.35 2.76 -6.01
C PRO A 253 31.81 2.67 -6.12
N GLN A 254 31.11 3.32 -5.18
CA GLN A 254 29.65 3.42 -5.20
C GLN A 254 29.17 4.52 -6.16
N ILE A 255 28.11 4.25 -6.91
CA ILE A 255 27.36 5.25 -7.66
C ILE A 255 26.24 5.79 -6.75
N PRO A 256 26.27 7.07 -6.34
CA PRO A 256 25.29 7.62 -5.41
C PRO A 256 23.90 7.71 -6.06
N THR A 257 22.92 7.07 -5.44
CA THR A 257 21.50 7.15 -5.83
C THR A 257 20.70 8.15 -4.97
N LEU A 258 21.33 8.69 -3.92
CA LEU A 258 20.78 9.71 -3.03
C LEU A 258 21.68 10.94 -3.05
N VAL A 259 21.12 12.07 -3.45
CA VAL A 259 21.77 13.39 -3.38
C VAL A 259 21.04 14.24 -2.35
N LEU A 260 21.77 14.70 -1.33
CA LEU A 260 21.25 15.62 -0.32
C LEU A 260 21.30 17.05 -0.89
N ALA A 261 20.15 17.54 -1.36
CA ALA A 261 20.04 18.88 -1.94
C ALA A 261 19.87 19.98 -0.87
N GLY A 262 19.48 19.59 0.35
CA GLY A 262 19.27 20.49 1.49
C GLY A 262 20.36 21.55 1.74
N PRO A 263 21.66 21.21 1.73
CA PRO A 263 22.75 22.16 1.96
C PRO A 263 22.84 23.30 0.93
N TYR A 264 22.23 23.17 -0.25
CA TYR A 264 22.21 24.21 -1.27
C TYR A 264 21.10 25.26 -1.06
N PHE A 265 20.25 25.09 -0.04
CA PHE A 265 19.15 26.01 0.25
C PHE A 265 19.41 26.81 1.53
N PRO A 266 19.03 28.12 1.55
CA PRO A 266 19.20 28.96 2.73
C PRO A 266 18.26 28.53 3.86
N GLN A 267 18.69 28.72 5.11
CA GLN A 267 17.87 28.41 6.30
C GLN A 267 16.70 29.38 6.50
N SER A 268 16.74 30.55 5.87
CA SER A 268 15.72 31.59 5.91
C SER A 268 15.29 31.99 4.49
N GLY A 269 14.16 32.69 4.38
CA GLY A 269 13.61 33.09 3.09
C GLY A 269 12.64 32.06 2.50
N ILE A 270 12.15 32.33 1.29
CA ILE A 270 11.11 31.52 0.63
C ILE A 270 11.55 30.09 0.29
N LEU A 271 12.87 29.87 0.19
CA LEU A 271 13.46 28.57 -0.12
C LEU A 271 13.80 27.75 1.14
N SER A 272 13.54 28.27 2.34
CA SER A 272 13.84 27.57 3.60
C SER A 272 13.08 26.25 3.78
N GLY A 273 11.99 26.03 3.02
CA GLY A 273 11.30 24.75 2.99
C GLY A 273 12.08 23.61 2.36
N PHE A 274 13.15 23.90 1.63
CA PHE A 274 13.95 22.91 0.92
C PHE A 274 15.23 22.48 1.66
N ILE A 275 15.44 22.92 2.90
CA ILE A 275 16.63 22.55 3.70
C ILE A 275 16.76 21.04 3.96
N LYS A 276 15.68 20.27 3.82
CA LYS A 276 15.65 18.80 3.95
C LYS A 276 15.41 18.10 2.61
N LEU A 277 15.54 18.81 1.48
CA LEU A 277 15.28 18.25 0.15
C LEU A 277 16.30 17.15 -0.18
N LYS A 278 15.77 15.99 -0.58
CA LYS A 278 16.54 14.82 -1.01
C LYS A 278 16.17 14.46 -2.43
N ILE A 279 17.15 14.14 -3.25
CA ILE A 279 16.94 13.65 -4.61
C ILE A 279 17.28 12.16 -4.61
N HIS A 280 16.26 11.32 -4.75
CA HIS A 280 16.44 9.88 -4.92
C HIS A 280 16.30 9.52 -6.41
N ILE A 281 17.23 8.72 -6.90
CA ILE A 281 17.29 8.27 -8.30
C ILE A 281 17.00 6.77 -8.32
N TYR A 282 15.74 6.43 -8.62
CA TYR A 282 15.27 5.06 -8.74
C TYR A 282 14.74 4.81 -10.16
N PRO A 283 15.46 4.05 -11.00
CA PRO A 283 15.05 3.77 -12.38
C PRO A 283 13.62 3.25 -12.52
N VAL A 284 13.17 2.38 -11.62
CA VAL A 284 11.82 1.79 -11.59
C VAL A 284 10.73 2.86 -11.47
N PHE A 285 10.90 3.83 -10.57
CA PHE A 285 9.90 4.87 -10.35
C PHE A 285 9.92 5.91 -11.48
N ILE A 286 11.07 6.17 -12.09
CA ILE A 286 11.17 6.96 -13.33
C ILE A 286 10.38 6.27 -14.44
N GLY A 287 10.51 4.94 -14.56
CA GLY A 287 9.75 4.12 -15.50
C GLY A 287 8.24 4.24 -15.29
N PHE A 288 7.75 4.05 -14.06
CA PHE A 288 6.33 4.20 -13.76
C PHE A 288 5.81 5.62 -13.99
N ALA A 289 6.58 6.64 -13.64
CA ALA A 289 6.23 8.03 -13.88
C ALA A 289 6.10 8.38 -15.36
N PHE A 290 6.92 7.77 -16.23
CA PHE A 290 6.80 7.92 -17.69
C PHE A 290 5.53 7.24 -18.23
N LEU A 291 5.13 6.10 -17.66
CA LEU A 291 3.92 5.36 -18.05
C LEU A 291 2.63 5.98 -17.49
N ALA A 292 2.74 6.73 -16.39
CA ALA A 292 1.64 7.48 -15.80
C ALA A 292 1.16 8.62 -16.71
N ALA A 293 -0.09 9.05 -16.49
CA ALA A 293 -0.65 10.16 -17.27
C ALA A 293 0.17 11.43 -17.01
N ARG A 294 0.57 12.13 -18.07
CA ARG A 294 1.42 13.34 -17.99
C ARG A 294 0.91 14.37 -16.99
N GLN A 295 -0.41 14.57 -16.93
CA GLN A 295 -1.06 15.50 -16.00
C GLN A 295 -0.85 15.08 -14.54
N ILE A 296 -0.92 13.78 -14.25
CA ILE A 296 -0.75 13.24 -12.90
C ILE A 296 0.72 13.31 -12.49
N SER A 297 1.64 12.87 -13.37
CA SER A 297 3.08 12.96 -13.09
C SER A 297 3.54 14.40 -12.84
N LEU A 298 3.03 15.37 -13.61
CA LEU A 298 3.26 16.80 -13.37
C LEU A 298 2.83 17.22 -11.96
N SER A 299 1.62 16.81 -11.57
CA SER A 299 0.99 17.27 -10.34
C SER A 299 1.72 16.80 -9.10
N PHE A 300 2.23 15.56 -9.09
CA PHE A 300 2.94 15.00 -7.94
C PHE A 300 4.17 15.81 -7.53
N TRP A 301 5.10 16.04 -8.46
CA TRP A 301 6.30 16.81 -8.13
C TRP A 301 5.98 18.30 -7.95
N PHE A 302 5.02 18.84 -8.71
CA PHE A 302 4.63 20.25 -8.61
C PHE A 302 4.08 20.59 -7.21
N PHE A 303 3.11 19.80 -6.71
CA PHE A 303 2.52 20.07 -5.39
C PHE A 303 3.48 19.78 -4.25
N TYR A 304 4.39 18.81 -4.39
CA TYR A 304 5.45 18.59 -3.42
C TYR A 304 6.35 19.82 -3.26
N LEU A 305 6.82 20.40 -4.37
CA LEU A 305 7.62 21.63 -4.33
C LEU A 305 6.80 22.83 -3.84
N LEU A 306 5.52 22.91 -4.21
CA LEU A 306 4.63 23.98 -3.74
C LEU A 306 4.41 23.92 -2.22
N GLY A 307 4.31 22.72 -1.62
CA GLY A 307 4.25 22.55 -0.17
C GLY A 307 5.51 23.06 0.53
N GLY A 308 6.70 22.78 -0.04
CA GLY A 308 7.96 23.35 0.43
C GLY A 308 7.99 24.89 0.34
N LEU A 309 7.50 25.46 -0.76
CA LEU A 309 7.40 26.91 -0.93
C LEU A 309 6.40 27.54 0.05
N LEU A 310 5.28 26.88 0.36
CA LEU A 310 4.32 27.37 1.34
C LEU A 310 4.97 27.51 2.72
N PHE A 311 5.77 26.53 3.14
CA PHE A 311 6.51 26.62 4.41
C PHE A 311 7.49 27.80 4.42
N GLY A 312 8.26 27.98 3.35
CA GLY A 312 9.17 29.12 3.24
C GLY A 312 8.44 30.47 3.22
N LEU A 313 7.28 30.53 2.55
CA LEU A 313 6.43 31.71 2.52
C LEU A 313 5.90 32.08 3.92
N LEU A 314 5.40 31.09 4.68
CA LEU A 314 4.94 31.32 6.06
C LEU A 314 6.08 31.87 6.93
N THR A 315 7.30 31.34 6.75
CA THR A 315 8.50 31.82 7.46
C THR A 315 8.81 33.28 7.12
N VAL A 316 8.76 33.66 5.83
CA VAL A 316 9.00 35.05 5.38
C VAL A 316 7.93 36.01 5.88
N LEU A 317 6.68 35.57 5.94
CA LEU A 317 5.56 36.36 6.46
C LEU A 317 5.58 36.51 7.99
N GLY A 318 6.56 35.92 8.68
CA GLY A 318 6.67 35.97 10.14
C GLY A 318 5.74 35.01 10.88
N TYR A 319 5.05 34.10 10.17
CA TYR A 319 4.22 33.08 10.79
C TYR A 319 5.07 31.87 11.21
N SER A 320 5.65 31.92 12.41
CA SER A 320 6.30 30.77 13.04
C SER A 320 5.30 29.96 13.86
N ILE A 321 4.58 29.04 13.21
CA ILE A 321 3.54 28.24 13.85
C ILE A 321 4.21 27.08 14.59
N PRO A 322 4.09 26.98 15.93
CA PRO A 322 4.76 25.91 16.68
C PRO A 322 4.21 24.54 16.32
N ALA A 323 5.10 23.54 16.21
CA ALA A 323 4.70 22.14 16.01
C ALA A 323 3.75 21.64 17.10
N ALA A 324 3.88 22.15 18.33
CA ALA A 324 2.97 21.86 19.45
C ALA A 324 1.50 22.17 19.15
N SER A 325 1.20 23.08 18.22
CA SER A 325 -0.18 23.38 17.82
C SER A 325 -0.87 22.23 17.08
N LEU A 326 -0.13 21.22 16.61
CA LEU A 326 -0.71 19.98 16.09
C LEU A 326 -1.51 19.20 17.14
N GLY A 327 -1.15 19.32 18.42
CA GLY A 327 -1.68 18.46 19.47
C GLY A 327 -1.18 17.01 19.34
N VAL A 328 -2.05 16.05 19.63
CA VAL A 328 -1.73 14.62 19.56
C VAL A 328 -2.22 14.04 18.24
N THR A 329 -1.34 13.37 17.51
CA THR A 329 -1.62 12.82 16.17
C THR A 329 -1.18 11.36 16.09
N PHE A 330 -1.92 10.57 15.33
CA PHE A 330 -1.64 9.16 15.04
C PHE A 330 -1.08 8.94 13.63
N GLY A 331 -1.05 9.99 12.79
CA GLY A 331 -0.42 10.02 11.49
C GLY A 331 1.08 9.72 11.55
N PRO A 332 1.64 9.01 10.57
CA PRO A 332 3.04 8.58 10.61
C PRO A 332 4.03 9.71 10.28
N THR A 333 3.57 10.77 9.60
CA THR A 333 4.45 11.79 9.01
C THR A 333 4.00 13.22 9.25
N LEU A 334 2.85 13.42 9.92
CA LEU A 334 2.33 14.73 10.24
C LEU A 334 3.22 15.41 11.29
N ALA A 335 4.06 16.34 10.83
CA ALA A 335 5.07 17.00 11.65
C ALA A 335 4.81 18.50 11.78
N ARG A 336 4.00 19.08 10.88
CA ARG A 336 3.68 20.51 10.92
C ARG A 336 2.18 20.80 10.71
N PRO A 337 1.64 21.88 11.32
CA PRO A 337 0.22 22.24 11.20
C PRO A 337 -0.24 22.44 9.76
N GLU A 338 0.58 22.99 8.87
CA GLU A 338 0.21 23.22 7.47
C GLU A 338 -0.01 21.92 6.68
N GLU A 339 0.56 20.80 7.11
CA GLU A 339 0.37 19.49 6.48
C GLU A 339 -1.05 18.94 6.73
N THR A 340 -1.76 19.48 7.74
CA THR A 340 -3.17 19.13 8.04
C THR A 340 -4.13 19.53 6.93
N GLN A 341 -3.68 20.32 5.94
CA GLN A 341 -4.36 20.51 4.66
C GLN A 341 -4.80 19.18 4.02
N MET A 342 -4.03 18.11 4.21
CA MET A 342 -4.40 16.78 3.69
C MET A 342 -5.73 16.28 4.28
N ILE A 343 -6.04 16.57 5.54
CA ILE A 343 -7.29 16.12 6.19
C ILE A 343 -8.51 16.64 5.41
N GLY A 344 -8.58 17.96 5.19
CA GLY A 344 -9.67 18.56 4.43
C GLY A 344 -9.66 18.19 2.95
N ALA A 345 -8.46 18.06 2.35
CA ALA A 345 -8.31 17.68 0.96
C ALA A 345 -8.84 16.26 0.67
N TYR A 346 -8.57 15.30 1.55
CA TYR A 346 -9.10 13.93 1.44
C TYR A 346 -10.63 13.91 1.53
N GLY A 347 -11.22 14.66 2.46
CA GLY A 347 -12.67 14.76 2.62
C GLY A 347 -13.36 15.30 1.36
N VAL A 348 -12.88 16.44 0.82
CA VAL A 348 -13.44 17.02 -0.41
C VAL A 348 -13.23 16.09 -1.61
N CYS A 349 -12.07 15.45 -1.72
CA CYS A 349 -11.82 14.49 -2.79
C CYS A 349 -12.81 13.31 -2.73
N PHE A 350 -13.06 12.76 -1.55
CA PHE A 350 -14.04 11.68 -1.38
C PHE A 350 -15.45 12.09 -1.83
N PHE A 351 -15.94 13.24 -1.37
CA PHE A 351 -17.25 13.73 -1.82
C PHE A 351 -17.30 13.99 -3.31
N PHE A 352 -16.20 14.45 -3.91
CA PHE A 352 -16.08 14.56 -5.36
C PHE A 352 -16.16 13.19 -6.06
N LEU A 353 -15.52 12.14 -5.54
CA LEU A 353 -15.62 10.78 -6.09
C LEU A 353 -17.05 10.23 -6.01
N ILE A 354 -17.76 10.49 -4.91
CA ILE A 354 -19.18 10.14 -4.76
C ILE A 354 -20.01 10.91 -5.78
N TRP A 355 -19.81 12.23 -5.89
CA TRP A 355 -20.54 13.08 -6.82
C TRP A 355 -20.32 12.69 -8.28
N LEU A 356 -19.09 12.35 -8.65
CA LEU A 356 -18.75 11.84 -9.99
C LEU A 356 -19.46 10.51 -10.27
N SER A 357 -19.60 9.67 -9.25
CA SER A 357 -20.25 8.35 -9.34
C SER A 357 -21.76 8.39 -9.13
N ARG A 358 -22.40 9.55 -8.92
CA ARG A 358 -23.80 9.66 -8.43
C ARG A 358 -24.83 8.90 -9.25
N GLN A 359 -24.70 8.90 -10.58
CA GLN A 359 -25.61 8.18 -11.47
C GLN A 359 -25.43 6.67 -11.32
N HIS A 360 -24.18 6.21 -11.35
CA HIS A 360 -23.83 4.81 -11.11
C HIS A 360 -24.26 4.34 -9.71
N LEU A 361 -24.05 5.13 -8.67
CA LEU A 361 -24.48 4.80 -7.30
C LEU A 361 -26.00 4.74 -7.17
N LYS A 362 -26.73 5.62 -7.86
CA LYS A 362 -28.19 5.56 -7.95
C LYS A 362 -28.65 4.25 -8.62
N ASP A 363 -27.99 3.86 -9.71
CA ASP A 363 -28.29 2.61 -10.41
C ASP A 363 -27.99 1.38 -9.54
N VAL A 364 -26.86 1.37 -8.84
CA VAL A 364 -26.49 0.34 -7.85
C VAL A 364 -27.55 0.22 -6.77
N PHE A 365 -28.00 1.36 -6.20
CA PHE A 365 -29.02 1.37 -5.15
C PHE A 365 -30.35 0.79 -5.64
N VAL A 366 -30.81 1.22 -6.82
CA VAL A 366 -32.05 0.71 -7.43
C VAL A 366 -31.96 -0.79 -7.73
N GLN A 367 -30.83 -1.26 -8.29
CA GLN A 367 -30.61 -2.68 -8.58
C GLN A 367 -30.49 -3.54 -7.31
N SER A 368 -30.08 -2.95 -6.19
CA SER A 368 -29.91 -3.68 -4.92
C SER A 368 -31.23 -3.92 -4.20
N LEU A 369 -32.23 -3.06 -4.42
CA LEU A 369 -33.56 -3.16 -3.81
C LEU A 369 -34.58 -3.87 -4.70
N ARG A 370 -34.46 -3.78 -6.03
CA ARG A 370 -35.43 -4.39 -6.95
C ARG A 370 -35.08 -5.85 -7.26
N PRO A 371 -36.05 -6.79 -7.16
CA PRO A 371 -35.86 -8.14 -7.68
C PRO A 371 -35.87 -8.11 -9.22
N GLY A 372 -34.83 -8.64 -9.84
CA GLY A 372 -34.67 -8.71 -11.29
C GLY A 372 -33.43 -9.51 -11.69
N LYS A 373 -33.31 -9.88 -12.98
CA LYS A 373 -32.10 -10.53 -13.49
C LYS A 373 -30.90 -9.59 -13.27
N VAL A 374 -29.94 -10.05 -12.47
CA VAL A 374 -28.73 -9.28 -12.21
C VAL A 374 -27.74 -9.51 -13.35
N GLU A 375 -27.65 -8.56 -14.26
CA GLU A 375 -26.61 -8.59 -15.29
C GLU A 375 -25.25 -8.25 -14.66
N VAL A 376 -24.41 -9.28 -14.59
CA VAL A 376 -23.01 -9.14 -14.19
C VAL A 376 -22.23 -8.78 -15.44
N HIS A 377 -21.86 -7.50 -15.58
CA HIS A 377 -21.09 -7.04 -16.75
C HIS A 377 -19.62 -7.13 -16.45
N THR A 378 -19.20 -6.30 -15.52
CA THR A 378 -17.81 -6.12 -15.16
C THR A 378 -17.52 -6.88 -13.87
N GLU A 379 -18.44 -6.83 -12.90
CA GLU A 379 -18.32 -7.32 -11.53
C GLU A 379 -17.91 -8.81 -11.38
N TRP A 380 -17.26 -9.15 -10.26
CA TRP A 380 -16.98 -10.54 -9.88
C TRP A 380 -18.26 -11.32 -9.54
N PHE A 381 -19.19 -10.67 -8.84
CA PHE A 381 -20.48 -11.21 -8.45
C PHE A 381 -21.55 -10.12 -8.44
N SER A 382 -22.80 -10.49 -8.17
CA SER A 382 -23.97 -9.60 -8.30
C SER A 382 -23.80 -8.28 -7.54
N VAL A 383 -24.21 -7.18 -8.19
CA VAL A 383 -24.23 -5.82 -7.59
C VAL A 383 -25.03 -5.83 -6.28
N ARG A 384 -26.18 -6.50 -6.28
CA ARG A 384 -27.04 -6.66 -5.10
C ARG A 384 -26.32 -7.34 -3.93
N LEU A 385 -25.65 -8.46 -4.16
CA LEU A 385 -24.90 -9.14 -3.09
C LEU A 385 -23.75 -8.26 -2.59
N SER A 386 -23.07 -7.55 -3.50
CA SER A 386 -21.97 -6.64 -3.13
C SER A 386 -22.45 -5.51 -2.24
N PHE A 387 -23.59 -4.90 -2.57
CA PHE A 387 -24.20 -3.86 -1.76
C PHE A 387 -24.52 -4.36 -0.34
N TRP A 388 -25.17 -5.52 -0.22
CA TRP A 388 -25.52 -6.08 1.09
C TRP A 388 -24.30 -6.56 1.88
N ILE A 389 -23.25 -7.09 1.24
CA ILE A 389 -21.98 -7.39 1.91
C ILE A 389 -21.33 -6.12 2.44
N ALA A 390 -21.32 -5.03 1.66
CA ALA A 390 -20.77 -3.75 2.12
C ALA A 390 -21.56 -3.19 3.31
N VAL A 391 -22.89 -3.15 3.23
CA VAL A 391 -23.77 -2.64 4.30
C VAL A 391 -23.69 -3.50 5.55
N ALA A 392 -23.89 -4.82 5.43
CA ALA A 392 -23.85 -5.72 6.57
C ALA A 392 -22.44 -5.83 7.17
N GLY A 393 -21.40 -5.80 6.34
CA GLY A 393 -20.01 -5.79 6.78
C GLY A 393 -19.66 -4.52 7.55
N MET A 394 -20.03 -3.34 7.06
CA MET A 394 -19.84 -2.08 7.79
C MET A 394 -20.62 -2.08 9.11
N ALA A 395 -21.87 -2.54 9.11
CA ALA A 395 -22.67 -2.65 10.33
C ALA A 395 -22.04 -3.62 11.35
N ALA A 396 -21.51 -4.75 10.90
CA ALA A 396 -20.81 -5.72 11.75
C ALA A 396 -19.51 -5.15 12.34
N ILE A 397 -18.74 -4.37 11.57
CA ILE A 397 -17.53 -3.69 12.08
C ILE A 397 -17.90 -2.64 13.12
N ILE A 398 -18.98 -1.87 12.89
CA ILE A 398 -19.51 -0.91 13.88
C ILE A 398 -19.95 -1.64 15.15
N ALA A 399 -20.69 -2.75 15.02
CA ALA A 399 -21.13 -3.56 16.14
C ALA A 399 -19.95 -4.13 16.93
N TRP A 400 -18.90 -4.60 16.24
CA TRP A 400 -17.65 -5.06 16.84
C TRP A 400 -16.98 -3.93 17.64
N ALA A 401 -16.87 -2.73 17.08
CA ALA A 401 -16.27 -1.59 17.76
C ALA A 401 -17.09 -1.17 19.01
N VAL A 402 -18.42 -1.18 18.91
CA VAL A 402 -19.31 -0.86 20.03
C VAL A 402 -19.24 -1.92 21.12
N PHE A 403 -19.19 -3.21 20.74
CA PHE A 403 -19.07 -4.32 21.68
C PHE A 403 -17.83 -4.21 22.57
N PHE A 404 -16.72 -3.69 22.02
CA PHE A 404 -15.49 -3.47 22.78
C PHE A 404 -15.43 -2.12 23.50
N GLY A 405 -16.52 -1.35 23.54
CA GLY A 405 -16.65 -0.17 24.40
C GLY A 405 -16.54 1.17 23.67
N MET A 406 -16.52 1.20 22.34
CA MET A 406 -16.63 2.44 21.57
C MET A 406 -18.08 2.94 21.56
N ASN A 407 -18.30 4.25 21.74
CA ASN A 407 -19.63 4.82 21.53
C ASN A 407 -20.07 4.65 20.07
N PHE A 408 -21.34 4.35 19.81
CA PHE A 408 -21.92 4.17 18.48
C PHE A 408 -21.60 5.32 17.51
N LYS A 409 -21.68 6.58 17.96
CA LYS A 409 -21.35 7.75 17.12
C LYS A 409 -19.88 7.74 16.68
N ALA A 410 -18.97 7.45 17.61
CA ALA A 410 -17.54 7.34 17.30
C ALA A 410 -17.27 6.17 16.36
N ALA A 411 -17.87 5.00 16.63
CA ALA A 411 -17.73 3.81 15.77
C ALA A 411 -18.20 4.07 14.33
N LEU A 412 -19.35 4.72 14.15
CA LEU A 412 -19.85 5.09 12.83
C LEU A 412 -18.88 6.01 12.08
N LEU A 413 -18.34 7.04 12.75
CA LEU A 413 -17.42 8.00 12.15
C LEU A 413 -16.05 7.39 11.83
N VAL A 414 -15.50 6.56 12.73
CA VAL A 414 -14.23 5.85 12.53
C VAL A 414 -14.31 4.91 11.34
N VAL A 415 -15.33 4.06 11.29
CA VAL A 415 -15.51 3.10 10.18
C VAL A 415 -15.73 3.83 8.87
N SER A 416 -16.48 4.94 8.88
CA SER A 416 -16.65 5.79 7.70
C SER A 416 -15.32 6.39 7.23
N ALA A 417 -14.50 6.92 8.15
CA ALA A 417 -13.20 7.50 7.84
C ALA A 417 -12.21 6.45 7.28
N PHE A 418 -12.21 5.23 7.85
CA PHE A 418 -11.40 4.10 7.39
C PHE A 418 -11.64 3.76 5.92
N PHE A 419 -12.90 3.59 5.52
CA PHE A 419 -13.23 3.26 4.12
C PHE A 419 -13.19 4.48 3.20
N MET A 420 -13.48 5.68 3.71
CA MET A 420 -13.30 6.94 2.97
C MET A 420 -11.86 7.10 2.49
N ILE A 421 -10.89 7.00 3.41
CA ILE A 421 -9.48 7.21 3.11
C ILE A 421 -8.94 6.09 2.23
N THR A 422 -9.27 4.84 2.53
CA THR A 422 -8.82 3.68 1.73
C THR A 422 -9.35 3.77 0.29
N LEU A 423 -10.59 4.24 0.08
CA LEU A 423 -11.17 4.43 -1.25
C LEU A 423 -10.45 5.52 -2.04
N VAL A 424 -10.20 6.68 -1.41
CA VAL A 424 -9.43 7.77 -2.04
C VAL A 424 -8.00 7.31 -2.36
N ALA A 425 -7.31 6.68 -1.41
CA ALA A 425 -5.96 6.17 -1.59
C ALA A 425 -5.86 5.14 -2.72
N SER A 426 -6.83 4.22 -2.82
CA SER A 426 -6.90 3.25 -3.92
C SER A 426 -6.89 3.94 -5.29
N ARG A 427 -7.58 5.07 -5.40
CA ARG A 427 -7.58 5.87 -6.63
C ARG A 427 -6.24 6.55 -6.87
N ILE A 428 -5.62 7.16 -5.84
CA ILE A 428 -4.29 7.78 -5.93
C ILE A 428 -3.27 6.76 -6.46
N ILE A 429 -3.22 5.58 -5.85
CA ILE A 429 -2.24 4.53 -6.15
C ILE A 429 -2.46 3.97 -7.55
N CYS A 430 -3.67 3.49 -7.85
CA CYS A 430 -3.93 2.81 -9.13
C CYS A 430 -3.89 3.76 -10.32
N GLN A 431 -4.48 4.97 -10.19
CA GLN A 431 -4.51 5.96 -11.27
C GLN A 431 -3.15 6.67 -11.41
N GLY A 432 -2.49 6.95 -10.29
CA GLY A 432 -1.21 7.67 -10.26
C GLY A 432 0.00 6.82 -10.60
N GLY A 433 -0.14 5.49 -10.55
CA GLY A 433 0.99 4.61 -10.82
C GLY A 433 2.06 4.66 -9.73
N ILE A 434 1.67 4.97 -8.49
CA ILE A 434 2.62 5.13 -7.38
C ILE A 434 2.85 3.75 -6.76
N GLY A 435 4.06 3.21 -6.94
CA GLY A 435 4.44 1.91 -6.37
C GLY A 435 4.62 1.93 -4.85
N TYR A 436 4.82 3.10 -4.24
CA TYR A 436 5.00 3.28 -2.79
C TYR A 436 4.16 4.44 -2.30
N PHE A 437 3.25 4.21 -1.35
CA PHE A 437 2.35 5.24 -0.85
C PHE A 437 2.19 5.18 0.67
N THR A 438 2.22 6.35 1.31
CA THR A 438 2.00 6.51 2.76
C THR A 438 1.01 7.65 3.01
N LEU A 439 0.18 7.51 4.03
CA LEU A 439 -0.70 8.59 4.47
C LEU A 439 0.08 9.66 5.23
N THR A 440 -0.31 10.91 5.06
CA THR A 440 0.20 12.02 5.89
C THR A 440 -0.46 11.99 7.27
N ALA A 441 -1.79 12.08 7.28
CA ALA A 441 -2.62 12.05 8.48
C ALA A 441 -3.34 10.71 8.60
N ALA A 442 -3.51 10.23 9.82
CA ALA A 442 -4.27 9.01 10.06
C ALA A 442 -5.78 9.28 10.06
N PRO A 443 -6.61 8.26 9.76
CA PRO A 443 -8.07 8.42 9.75
C PRO A 443 -8.70 9.11 10.97
N ILE A 444 -8.26 8.78 12.18
CA ILE A 444 -8.80 9.36 13.41
C ILE A 444 -8.30 10.78 13.66
N ASP A 445 -7.18 11.22 13.07
CA ASP A 445 -6.67 12.59 13.24
C ASP A 445 -7.70 13.61 12.75
N GLY A 446 -8.34 13.34 11.60
CA GLY A 446 -9.42 14.20 11.12
C GLY A 446 -10.60 14.27 12.08
N LEU A 447 -10.97 13.15 12.69
CA LEU A 447 -12.06 13.11 13.67
C LEU A 447 -11.69 13.91 14.93
N LEU A 448 -10.46 13.78 15.42
CA LEU A 448 -9.96 14.55 16.57
C LEU A 448 -9.92 16.05 16.29
N VAL A 449 -9.54 16.46 15.06
CA VAL A 449 -9.50 17.88 14.67
C VAL A 449 -10.90 18.53 14.68
N PHE A 450 -11.93 17.82 14.22
CA PHE A 450 -13.28 18.38 14.08
C PHE A 450 -14.19 18.15 15.29
N PHE A 451 -14.04 17.04 16.00
CA PHE A 451 -14.94 16.65 17.10
C PHE A 451 -14.27 16.60 18.47
N GLY A 452 -12.93 16.71 18.53
CA GLY A 452 -12.17 16.61 19.77
C GLY A 452 -12.08 15.18 20.32
N PRO A 453 -11.27 14.96 21.38
CA PRO A 453 -11.12 13.66 22.02
C PRO A 453 -12.39 13.18 22.73
N GLY A 454 -13.26 14.12 23.17
CA GLY A 454 -14.53 13.80 23.85
C GLY A 454 -15.55 13.03 22.99
N LEU A 455 -15.29 12.88 21.68
CA LEU A 455 -16.05 11.95 20.83
C LEU A 455 -15.92 10.49 21.29
N PHE A 456 -14.75 10.13 21.84
CA PHE A 456 -14.40 8.75 22.19
C PHE A 456 -14.56 8.49 23.69
N THR A 457 -14.98 7.27 24.02
CA THR A 457 -14.74 6.70 25.36
C THR A 457 -13.25 6.36 25.50
N HIS A 458 -12.71 6.24 26.72
CA HIS A 458 -11.29 5.94 26.92
C HIS A 458 -10.87 4.62 26.24
N ALA A 459 -11.67 3.56 26.40
CA ALA A 459 -11.47 2.29 25.70
C ALA A 459 -11.73 2.41 24.18
N GLY A 460 -12.73 3.20 23.78
CA GLY A 460 -13.04 3.44 22.37
C GLY A 460 -11.91 4.12 21.60
N LEU A 461 -11.23 5.10 22.20
CA LEU A 461 -10.06 5.75 21.58
C LEU A 461 -8.93 4.74 21.36
N LEU A 462 -8.65 3.91 22.37
CA LEU A 462 -7.65 2.85 22.31
C LEU A 462 -7.95 1.87 21.16
N ILE A 463 -9.18 1.37 21.09
CA ILE A 463 -9.59 0.41 20.05
C ILE A 463 -9.52 1.05 18.66
N ALA A 464 -9.96 2.31 18.51
CA ALA A 464 -9.88 3.03 17.24
C ALA A 464 -8.42 3.19 16.79
N ALA A 465 -7.51 3.59 17.70
CA ALA A 465 -6.11 3.79 17.40
C ALA A 465 -5.39 2.47 17.02
N VAL A 466 -5.66 1.38 17.74
CA VAL A 466 -5.10 0.05 17.44
C VAL A 466 -5.66 -0.52 16.14
N ALA A 467 -6.98 -0.50 15.94
CA ALA A 467 -7.61 -0.98 14.71
C ALA A 467 -7.13 -0.21 13.48
N GLN A 468 -6.94 1.11 13.62
CA GLN A 468 -6.34 1.95 12.60
C GLN A 468 -4.89 1.54 12.29
N LYS A 469 -4.06 1.33 13.32
CA LYS A 469 -2.65 0.95 13.17
C LYS A 469 -2.51 -0.41 12.48
N VAL A 470 -3.41 -1.35 12.77
CA VAL A 470 -3.41 -2.71 12.20
C VAL A 470 -3.71 -2.72 10.70
N LEU A 471 -4.62 -1.88 10.19
CA LEU A 471 -5.15 -2.03 8.81
C LEU A 471 -5.30 -0.75 7.99
N PHE A 472 -5.39 0.44 8.60
CA PHE A 472 -5.88 1.65 7.94
C PHE A 472 -4.90 2.83 7.90
N VAL A 473 -3.75 2.76 8.58
CA VAL A 473 -2.74 3.85 8.55
C VAL A 473 -1.56 3.56 7.61
N ASP A 474 -1.03 2.33 7.62
CA ASP A 474 0.06 1.96 6.74
C ASP A 474 -0.50 1.48 5.40
N LEU A 475 -0.48 2.38 4.42
CA LEU A 475 -1.01 2.10 3.09
C LEU A 475 0.03 1.62 2.09
N ARG A 476 1.29 1.39 2.49
CA ARG A 476 2.35 0.96 1.57
C ARG A 476 2.00 -0.33 0.83
N GLU A 477 1.32 -1.23 1.53
CA GLU A 477 0.92 -2.56 1.06
C GLU A 477 -0.59 -2.80 1.21
N SER A 478 -1.40 -1.73 1.24
CA SER A 478 -2.84 -1.85 1.44
C SER A 478 -3.51 -2.77 0.41
N LEU A 479 -4.49 -3.56 0.88
CA LEU A 479 -5.18 -4.56 0.07
C LEU A 479 -6.06 -3.95 -1.04
N MET A 480 -6.80 -2.87 -0.74
CA MET A 480 -7.84 -2.35 -1.64
C MET A 480 -7.32 -1.89 -3.03
N PRO A 481 -6.17 -1.20 -3.16
CA PRO A 481 -5.54 -0.95 -4.46
C PRO A 481 -5.21 -2.23 -5.24
N SER A 482 -4.65 -3.24 -4.57
CA SER A 482 -4.33 -4.54 -5.17
C SER A 482 -5.58 -5.28 -5.65
N LEU A 483 -6.70 -5.18 -4.92
CA LEU A 483 -7.99 -5.69 -5.36
C LEU A 483 -8.51 -4.98 -6.62
N LEU A 484 -8.31 -3.67 -6.75
CA LEU A 484 -8.67 -2.93 -7.95
C LEU A 484 -7.82 -3.36 -9.16
N HIS A 485 -6.52 -3.57 -8.95
CA HIS A 485 -5.64 -4.16 -9.95
C HIS A 485 -6.09 -5.57 -10.37
N ALA A 486 -6.43 -6.43 -9.41
CA ALA A 486 -6.99 -7.76 -9.65
C ALA A 486 -8.30 -7.71 -10.44
N ARG A 487 -9.17 -6.76 -10.10
CA ARG A 487 -10.42 -6.56 -10.79
C ARG A 487 -10.20 -6.17 -12.26
N GLN A 488 -9.23 -5.30 -12.51
CA GLN A 488 -8.84 -4.88 -13.84
C GLN A 488 -8.18 -6.00 -14.67
N VAL A 489 -7.47 -6.94 -14.04
CA VAL A 489 -6.99 -8.17 -14.69
C VAL A 489 -8.14 -9.15 -14.98
N HIS A 490 -9.03 -9.37 -14.01
CA HIS A 490 -10.13 -10.34 -14.12
C HIS A 490 -11.22 -9.91 -15.12
N HIS A 491 -11.34 -8.62 -15.42
CA HIS A 491 -12.37 -8.09 -16.32
C HIS A 491 -12.34 -8.70 -17.74
N THR A 492 -11.17 -9.12 -18.22
CA THR A 492 -11.01 -9.71 -19.57
C THR A 492 -11.26 -11.23 -19.61
N LEU A 493 -11.60 -11.84 -18.47
CA LEU A 493 -11.65 -13.29 -18.29
C LEU A 493 -13.08 -13.79 -18.03
N SER A 494 -13.41 -14.99 -18.53
CA SER A 494 -14.75 -15.59 -18.39
C SER A 494 -14.93 -16.40 -17.09
N SER A 495 -13.84 -16.91 -16.48
CA SER A 495 -13.86 -17.83 -15.32
C SER A 495 -14.14 -17.14 -13.96
N ARG A 496 -15.17 -16.29 -13.86
CA ARG A 496 -15.41 -15.39 -12.71
C ARG A 496 -15.51 -16.09 -11.35
N ARG A 497 -16.27 -17.19 -11.26
CA ARG A 497 -16.45 -17.95 -10.00
C ARG A 497 -15.15 -18.54 -9.48
N LEU A 498 -14.34 -19.09 -10.39
CA LEU A 498 -13.03 -19.65 -10.06
C LEU A 498 -12.07 -18.55 -9.59
N LEU A 499 -12.07 -17.40 -10.24
CA LEU A 499 -11.25 -16.24 -9.84
C LEU A 499 -11.67 -15.68 -8.48
N LEU A 500 -12.97 -15.64 -8.18
CA LEU A 500 -13.49 -15.21 -6.88
C LEU A 500 -13.12 -16.20 -5.77
N PHE A 501 -13.26 -17.51 -6.02
CA PHE A 501 -12.81 -18.53 -5.09
C PHE A 501 -11.31 -18.44 -4.85
N GLY A 502 -10.52 -18.27 -5.93
CA GLY A 502 -9.08 -18.04 -5.86
C GLY A 502 -8.70 -16.84 -5.02
N LEU A 503 -9.40 -15.71 -5.20
CA LEU A 503 -9.22 -14.51 -4.40
C LEU A 503 -9.50 -14.76 -2.93
N GLY A 504 -10.65 -15.36 -2.60
CA GLY A 504 -11.02 -15.69 -1.22
C GLY A 504 -10.01 -16.65 -0.56
N ALA A 505 -9.61 -17.70 -1.28
CA ALA A 505 -8.60 -18.65 -0.82
C ALA A 505 -7.24 -17.97 -0.60
N THR A 506 -6.81 -17.06 -1.48
CA THR A 506 -5.58 -16.28 -1.31
C THR A 506 -5.66 -15.40 -0.06
N LEU A 507 -6.77 -14.69 0.19
CA LEU A 507 -6.93 -13.85 1.38
C LEU A 507 -6.83 -14.66 2.67
N VAL A 508 -7.51 -15.81 2.74
CA VAL A 508 -7.48 -16.70 3.91
C VAL A 508 -6.09 -17.30 4.12
N ALA A 509 -5.49 -17.86 3.05
CA ALA A 509 -4.16 -18.42 3.12
C ALA A 509 -3.12 -17.38 3.52
N ALA A 510 -3.21 -16.15 2.99
CA ALA A 510 -2.27 -15.09 3.31
C ALA A 510 -2.31 -14.70 4.79
N VAL A 511 -3.50 -14.49 5.38
CA VAL A 511 -3.60 -14.17 6.81
C VAL A 511 -3.06 -15.30 7.68
N ILE A 512 -3.45 -16.55 7.40
CA ILE A 512 -3.01 -17.72 8.18
C ILE A 512 -1.50 -17.90 8.07
N CYS A 513 -0.95 -17.95 6.85
CA CYS A 513 0.49 -18.13 6.63
C CYS A 513 1.31 -17.02 7.28
N SER A 514 0.85 -15.77 7.19
CA SER A 514 1.57 -14.62 7.77
C SER A 514 1.55 -14.64 9.30
N PHE A 515 0.41 -14.98 9.91
CA PHE A 515 0.29 -15.13 11.37
C PHE A 515 1.18 -16.27 11.89
N LEU A 516 1.13 -17.43 11.24
CA LEU A 516 1.97 -18.57 11.61
C LEU A 516 3.46 -18.25 11.47
N ALA A 517 3.86 -17.63 10.35
CA ALA A 517 5.26 -17.29 10.11
C ALA A 517 5.79 -16.27 11.14
N MET A 518 5.03 -15.22 11.42
CA MET A 518 5.44 -14.19 12.38
C MET A 518 5.49 -14.74 13.82
N LEU A 519 4.49 -15.51 14.25
CA LEU A 519 4.53 -16.17 15.56
C LEU A 519 5.70 -17.14 15.66
N ALA A 520 5.92 -17.99 14.66
CA ALA A 520 7.04 -18.92 14.65
C ALA A 520 8.39 -18.18 14.78
N LEU A 521 8.59 -17.06 14.08
CA LEU A 521 9.81 -16.27 14.21
C LEU A 521 9.98 -15.68 15.60
N CYS A 522 8.93 -15.08 16.16
CA CYS A 522 8.98 -14.50 17.50
C CYS A 522 9.28 -15.56 18.57
N TYR A 523 8.64 -16.73 18.54
CA TYR A 523 8.88 -17.80 19.51
C TYR A 523 10.20 -18.54 19.28
N LYS A 524 10.78 -18.51 18.06
CA LYS A 524 12.07 -19.12 17.77
C LYS A 524 13.25 -18.30 18.29
N TYR A 525 13.23 -17.00 18.02
CA TYR A 525 14.37 -16.10 18.25
C TYR A 525 14.16 -15.16 19.44
N GLY A 526 12.90 -14.87 19.79
CA GLY A 526 12.54 -13.81 20.72
C GLY A 526 12.49 -12.46 20.02
N MET A 527 11.38 -11.73 20.20
CA MET A 527 11.18 -10.42 19.57
C MET A 527 12.25 -9.38 19.93
N ARG A 528 12.95 -9.52 21.07
CA ARG A 528 14.03 -8.61 21.47
C ARG A 528 15.24 -8.65 20.55
N GLU A 529 15.47 -9.76 19.87
CA GLU A 529 16.58 -9.93 18.92
C GLU A 529 16.15 -9.68 17.47
N LEU A 530 14.84 -9.73 17.21
CA LEU A 530 14.27 -9.33 15.93
C LEU A 530 14.26 -7.81 15.90
N GLN A 531 15.20 -7.19 15.15
CA GLN A 531 15.40 -5.73 15.01
C GLN A 531 14.14 -5.01 14.49
N LEU A 532 13.16 -4.87 15.37
CA LEU A 532 11.84 -4.33 15.11
C LEU A 532 11.69 -2.96 15.79
N GLU A 533 12.79 -2.23 16.03
CA GLU A 533 12.79 -1.00 16.82
C GLU A 533 11.81 0.03 16.24
N TRP A 534 11.75 0.16 14.91
CA TRP A 534 10.78 1.04 14.26
C TRP A 534 9.33 0.62 14.53
N ALA A 535 9.02 -0.67 14.42
CA ALA A 535 7.66 -1.17 14.61
C ALA A 535 7.25 -1.05 16.08
N THR A 536 8.15 -1.37 17.01
CA THR A 536 7.98 -1.20 18.46
C THR A 536 7.79 0.26 18.82
N GLY A 537 8.68 1.16 18.38
CA GLY A 537 8.60 2.59 18.67
C GLY A 537 7.33 3.24 18.14
N THR A 538 6.92 2.92 16.91
CA THR A 538 5.65 3.46 16.39
C THR A 538 4.41 2.88 17.07
N THR A 539 4.49 1.70 17.68
CA THR A 539 3.40 1.11 18.47
C THR A 539 3.36 1.71 19.87
N LEU A 540 4.51 1.91 20.52
CA LEU A 540 4.63 2.64 21.79
C LEU A 540 4.02 4.03 21.69
N ASN A 541 4.40 4.79 20.65
CA ASN A 541 3.84 6.11 20.39
C ASN A 541 2.30 6.11 20.29
N VAL A 542 1.69 5.04 19.75
CA VAL A 542 0.22 4.92 19.68
C VAL A 542 -0.38 4.84 21.09
N TYR A 543 0.16 3.98 21.95
CA TYR A 543 -0.34 3.84 23.33
C TYR A 543 -0.06 5.09 24.17
N GLU A 544 1.13 5.67 24.08
CA GLU A 544 1.47 6.93 24.74
C GLU A 544 0.54 8.08 24.31
N ASN A 545 0.21 8.16 23.02
CA ASN A 545 -0.72 9.16 22.50
C ASN A 545 -2.16 8.93 23.00
N VAL A 546 -2.61 7.67 23.12
CA VAL A 546 -3.91 7.33 23.72
C VAL A 546 -3.96 7.77 25.18
N VAL A 547 -2.94 7.42 25.97
CA VAL A 547 -2.85 7.82 27.39
C VAL A 547 -2.84 9.34 27.51
N ARG A 548 -1.96 10.03 26.75
CA ARG A 548 -1.87 11.49 26.75
C ARG A 548 -3.21 12.14 26.45
N LEU A 549 -3.96 11.68 25.44
CA LEU A 549 -5.28 12.23 25.11
C LEU A 549 -6.33 11.95 26.19
N ASN A 550 -6.35 10.75 26.77
CA ASN A 550 -7.31 10.40 27.82
C ASN A 550 -7.08 11.18 29.11
N GLU A 551 -5.82 11.46 29.48
CA GLU A 551 -5.49 12.17 30.72
C GLU A 551 -5.58 13.69 30.58
N THR A 552 -5.06 14.24 29.48
CA THR A 552 -4.90 15.70 29.33
C THR A 552 -6.01 16.36 28.53
N GLY A 553 -6.72 15.59 27.69
CA GLY A 553 -7.72 16.13 26.76
C GLY A 553 -7.18 17.18 25.77
N VAL A 554 -5.85 17.23 25.55
CA VAL A 554 -5.21 18.25 24.72
C VAL A 554 -5.79 18.26 23.31
N GLU A 555 -6.46 19.35 22.96
CA GLU A 555 -7.00 19.58 21.62
C GLU A 555 -5.95 20.18 20.68
N ALA A 556 -6.13 19.92 19.38
CA ALA A 556 -5.37 20.58 18.34
C ALA A 556 -5.65 22.10 18.34
N GLY A 557 -4.61 22.90 18.11
CA GLY A 557 -4.72 24.35 18.04
C GLY A 557 -5.53 24.82 16.83
N ASN A 558 -6.04 26.06 16.90
CA ASN A 558 -6.89 26.64 15.84
C ASN A 558 -6.24 26.60 14.44
N TRP A 559 -4.91 26.71 14.35
CA TRP A 559 -4.16 26.59 13.10
C TRP A 559 -4.44 25.28 12.36
N VAL A 560 -4.59 24.16 13.07
CA VAL A 560 -4.89 22.86 12.46
C VAL A 560 -6.25 22.86 11.77
N ARG A 561 -7.27 23.45 12.40
CA ARG A 561 -8.59 23.62 11.80
C ARG A 561 -8.54 24.55 10.59
N ILE A 562 -7.78 25.65 10.67
CA ILE A 562 -7.59 26.62 9.58
C ILE A 562 -6.93 25.94 8.37
N PHE A 563 -5.82 25.23 8.57
CA PHE A 563 -5.13 24.53 7.47
C PHE A 563 -5.96 23.38 6.91
N SER A 564 -6.69 22.63 7.75
CA SER A 564 -7.64 21.63 7.26
C SER A 564 -8.71 22.26 6.36
N ALA A 565 -9.29 23.40 6.76
CA ALA A 565 -10.26 24.14 5.95
C ALA A 565 -9.64 24.72 4.67
N ALA A 566 -8.42 25.25 4.74
CA ALA A 566 -7.68 25.73 3.58
C ALA A 566 -7.42 24.59 2.57
N GLY A 567 -7.03 23.41 3.06
CA GLY A 567 -6.83 22.22 2.24
C GLY A 567 -8.11 21.75 1.54
N ALA A 568 -9.25 21.81 2.24
CA ALA A 568 -10.57 21.55 1.65
C ALA A 568 -10.90 22.57 0.54
N ALA A 569 -10.66 23.87 0.79
CA ALA A 569 -10.90 24.92 -0.19
C ALA A 569 -10.02 24.77 -1.44
N VAL A 570 -8.71 24.54 -1.26
CA VAL A 570 -7.77 24.30 -2.36
C VAL A 570 -8.18 23.08 -3.17
N MET A 571 -8.53 21.97 -2.52
CA MET A 571 -9.00 20.77 -3.22
C MET A 571 -10.29 21.03 -4.01
N LEU A 572 -11.25 21.77 -3.43
CA LEU A 572 -12.50 22.11 -4.12
C LEU A 572 -12.23 22.93 -5.37
N ILE A 573 -11.36 23.94 -5.28
CA ILE A 573 -10.93 24.75 -6.43
C ILE A 573 -10.28 23.85 -7.50
N LEU A 574 -9.36 22.98 -7.10
CA LEU A 574 -8.68 22.07 -8.04
C LEU A 574 -9.66 21.14 -8.75
N VAL A 575 -10.62 20.58 -8.02
CA VAL A 575 -11.67 19.71 -8.56
C VAL A 575 -12.56 20.48 -9.55
N ILE A 576 -13.00 21.70 -9.21
CA ILE A 576 -13.82 22.54 -10.09
C ILE A 576 -13.04 22.89 -11.35
N CYS A 577 -11.78 23.33 -11.22
CA CYS A 577 -10.93 23.67 -12.35
C CYS A 577 -10.68 22.45 -13.26
N TYR A 578 -10.35 21.30 -12.67
CA TYR A 578 -10.14 20.05 -13.40
C TYR A 578 -11.39 19.60 -14.16
N HIS A 579 -12.58 19.77 -13.57
CA HIS A 579 -13.83 19.37 -14.21
C HIS A 579 -14.32 20.38 -15.26
N ARG A 580 -14.08 21.69 -15.06
CA ARG A 580 -14.63 22.76 -15.90
C ARG A 580 -13.70 23.16 -17.05
N PHE A 581 -12.39 23.13 -16.86
CA PHE A 581 -11.41 23.59 -17.84
C PHE A 581 -10.66 22.42 -18.47
N TYR A 582 -10.95 22.12 -19.73
CA TYR A 582 -10.28 21.03 -20.47
C TYR A 582 -8.78 21.23 -20.67
N TRP A 583 -8.29 22.46 -20.61
CA TRP A 583 -6.87 22.81 -20.74
C TRP A 583 -6.09 22.76 -19.41
N TRP A 584 -6.79 22.50 -18.29
CA TRP A 584 -6.17 22.55 -16.96
C TRP A 584 -5.06 21.50 -16.83
N PRO A 585 -3.80 21.89 -16.56
CA PRO A 585 -2.65 20.98 -16.66
C PRO A 585 -2.41 20.16 -15.40
N ILE A 586 -3.12 20.44 -14.30
CA ILE A 586 -2.88 19.84 -12.98
C ILE A 586 -4.05 18.93 -12.60
N HIS A 587 -3.76 17.79 -11.98
CA HIS A 587 -4.72 16.79 -11.55
C HIS A 587 -4.89 16.85 -10.02
N PRO A 588 -6.14 16.86 -9.48
CA PRO A 588 -6.39 16.99 -8.05
C PRO A 588 -5.69 15.95 -7.17
N ILE A 589 -5.57 14.70 -7.66
CA ILE A 589 -4.83 13.62 -6.96
C ILE A 589 -3.41 14.00 -6.57
N GLY A 590 -2.73 14.84 -7.35
CA GLY A 590 -1.35 15.24 -7.00
C GLY A 590 -1.27 16.03 -5.70
N TYR A 591 -2.32 16.78 -5.37
CA TYR A 591 -2.34 17.57 -4.14
C TYR A 591 -2.46 16.68 -2.89
N LEU A 592 -3.14 15.54 -2.99
CA LEU A 592 -3.31 14.59 -1.88
C LEU A 592 -2.00 13.93 -1.43
N THR A 593 -0.96 13.99 -2.25
CA THR A 593 0.34 13.39 -1.94
C THR A 593 1.38 14.44 -1.56
N ALA A 594 1.04 15.72 -1.53
CA ALA A 594 1.99 16.84 -1.38
C ALA A 594 2.88 16.70 -0.13
N TYR A 595 2.32 16.20 0.97
CA TYR A 595 3.03 16.02 2.25
C TYR A 595 3.21 14.54 2.63
N SER A 596 3.05 13.61 1.68
CA SER A 596 3.27 12.18 1.93
C SER A 596 4.77 11.89 1.95
N SER A 597 5.24 11.01 2.84
CA SER A 597 6.64 10.56 2.79
C SER A 597 7.00 9.86 1.49
N ALA A 598 6.00 9.33 0.76
CA ALA A 598 6.21 8.85 -0.59
C ALA A 598 6.80 9.94 -1.50
N MET A 599 6.34 11.20 -1.40
CA MET A 599 6.88 12.28 -2.23
C MET A 599 8.28 12.73 -1.81
N TRP A 600 8.72 12.47 -0.57
CA TRP A 600 10.12 12.71 -0.17
C TRP A 600 11.10 11.85 -0.98
N ILE A 601 10.63 10.69 -1.47
CA ILE A 601 11.41 9.75 -2.26
C ILE A 601 11.12 9.94 -3.76
N LEU A 602 9.84 10.03 -4.14
CA LEU A 602 9.42 9.84 -5.52
C LEU A 602 9.38 11.11 -6.37
N TRP A 603 9.39 12.31 -5.77
CA TRP A 603 9.15 13.56 -6.50
C TRP A 603 10.09 13.73 -7.71
N PHE A 604 11.39 13.45 -7.54
CA PHE A 604 12.38 13.63 -8.60
C PHE A 604 12.19 12.60 -9.71
N SER A 605 11.86 11.36 -9.35
CA SER A 605 11.54 10.31 -10.32
C SER A 605 10.31 10.68 -11.17
N PHE A 606 9.29 11.26 -10.53
CA PHE A 606 8.10 11.78 -11.23
C PHE A 606 8.41 12.98 -12.12
N PHE A 607 9.29 13.88 -11.68
CA PHE A 607 9.77 14.99 -12.50
C PHE A 607 10.50 14.50 -13.77
N VAL A 608 11.46 13.58 -13.63
CA VAL A 608 12.22 13.02 -14.77
C VAL A 608 11.30 12.24 -15.71
N GLY A 609 10.45 11.37 -15.18
CA GLY A 609 9.49 10.60 -15.99
C GLY A 609 8.51 11.51 -16.74
N TRP A 610 8.00 12.56 -16.08
CA TRP A 610 7.17 13.58 -16.70
C TRP A 610 7.89 14.33 -17.82
N LEU A 611 9.12 14.81 -17.55
CA LEU A 611 9.93 15.57 -18.49
C LEU A 611 10.21 14.76 -19.75
N CYS A 612 10.67 13.52 -19.57
CA CYS A 612 10.90 12.58 -20.67
C CYS A 612 9.63 12.32 -21.48
N ASN A 613 8.49 12.08 -20.81
CA ASN A 613 7.20 11.87 -21.48
C ASN A 613 6.79 13.11 -22.29
N ALA A 614 6.87 14.30 -21.69
CA ALA A 614 6.49 15.57 -22.31
C ALA A 614 7.35 15.88 -23.55
N ILE A 615 8.66 15.71 -23.46
CA ILE A 615 9.60 15.90 -24.58
C ILE A 615 9.34 14.87 -25.68
N SER A 616 9.19 13.59 -25.32
CA SER A 616 8.95 12.50 -26.28
C SER A 616 7.70 12.74 -27.10
N MET A 617 6.61 13.13 -26.44
CA MET A 617 5.34 13.41 -27.10
C MET A 617 5.39 14.70 -27.93
N ARG A 618 6.09 15.73 -27.46
CA ARG A 618 6.16 17.04 -28.15
C ARG A 618 7.01 16.99 -29.42
N TYR A 619 8.16 16.33 -29.39
CA TYR A 619 9.12 16.36 -30.50
C TYR A 619 9.15 15.08 -31.33
N GLY A 620 8.87 13.92 -30.75
CA GLY A 620 8.95 12.62 -31.44
C GLY A 620 7.61 11.99 -31.82
N GLY A 621 6.50 12.56 -31.34
CA GLY A 621 5.15 12.03 -31.56
C GLY A 621 4.95 10.60 -31.04
N VAL A 622 3.90 9.95 -31.53
CA VAL A 622 3.45 8.63 -31.04
C VAL A 622 4.47 7.51 -31.33
N VAL A 623 5.20 7.60 -32.45
CA VAL A 623 6.17 6.56 -32.84
C VAL A 623 7.35 6.54 -31.88
N LEU A 624 7.96 7.69 -31.61
CA LEU A 624 9.06 7.77 -30.65
C LEU A 624 8.58 7.40 -29.25
N PHE A 625 7.39 7.86 -28.85
CA PHE A 625 6.79 7.50 -27.57
C PHE A 625 6.68 5.98 -27.39
N LYS A 626 6.18 5.24 -28.39
CA LYS A 626 6.08 3.77 -28.33
C LYS A 626 7.44 3.09 -28.21
N LYS A 627 8.49 3.61 -28.86
CA LYS A 627 9.86 3.09 -28.76
C LYS A 627 10.47 3.37 -27.38
N LEU A 628 10.41 4.62 -26.93
CA LEU A 628 10.91 5.02 -25.60
C LEU A 628 10.14 4.36 -24.46
N ARG A 629 8.85 4.06 -24.66
CA ARG A 629 8.07 3.26 -23.71
C ARG A 629 8.76 1.92 -23.39
N LEU A 630 9.37 1.26 -24.38
CA LEU A 630 10.13 0.02 -24.13
C LEU A 630 11.39 0.27 -23.29
N PHE A 631 12.06 1.41 -23.46
CA PHE A 631 13.19 1.80 -22.61
C PHE A 631 12.79 1.95 -21.15
N PHE A 632 11.71 2.69 -20.86
CA PHE A 632 11.21 2.86 -19.49
C PHE A 632 10.65 1.55 -18.88
N ILE A 633 10.09 0.66 -19.71
CA ILE A 633 9.75 -0.71 -19.28
C ILE A 633 11.02 -1.49 -18.92
N GLY A 634 12.10 -1.31 -19.69
CA GLY A 634 13.41 -1.89 -19.41
C GLY A 634 13.98 -1.45 -18.06
N LEU A 635 13.82 -0.18 -17.68
CA LEU A 635 14.23 0.33 -16.36
C LEU A 635 13.50 -0.41 -15.23
N ILE A 636 12.17 -0.59 -15.37
CA ILE A 636 11.35 -1.31 -14.38
C ILE A 636 11.76 -2.78 -14.28
N ILE A 637 11.90 -3.46 -15.42
CA ILE A 637 12.29 -4.88 -15.44
C ILE A 637 13.69 -5.06 -14.85
N GLY A 638 14.64 -4.18 -15.19
CA GLY A 638 16.02 -4.28 -14.76
C GLY A 638 16.18 -4.05 -13.25
N ASP A 639 15.54 -3.04 -12.66
CA ASP A 639 15.57 -2.82 -11.20
C ASP A 639 15.02 -4.04 -10.45
N LEU A 640 13.85 -4.55 -10.87
CA LEU A 640 13.21 -5.67 -10.18
C LEU A 640 13.94 -6.99 -10.39
N LEU A 641 14.56 -7.19 -11.55
CA LEU A 641 15.44 -8.33 -11.82
C LEU A 641 16.67 -8.29 -10.90
N MET A 642 17.30 -7.13 -10.76
CA MET A 642 18.47 -6.97 -9.88
C MET A 642 18.09 -7.11 -8.41
N GLY A 643 16.95 -6.56 -7.99
CA GLY A 643 16.45 -6.71 -6.63
C GLY A 643 16.18 -8.17 -6.26
N GLY A 644 15.53 -8.94 -7.16
CA GLY A 644 15.32 -10.37 -6.94
C GLY A 644 16.63 -11.17 -6.95
N THR A 645 17.57 -10.81 -7.82
CA THR A 645 18.88 -11.48 -7.92
C THR A 645 19.73 -11.25 -6.66
N TRP A 646 19.84 -10.01 -6.18
CA TRP A 646 20.57 -9.67 -4.96
C TRP A 646 19.87 -10.19 -3.70
N ALA A 647 18.54 -10.29 -3.69
CA ALA A 647 17.81 -10.97 -2.62
C ALA A 647 18.21 -12.46 -2.56
N ILE A 648 18.27 -13.16 -3.69
CA ILE A 648 18.71 -14.57 -3.74
C ILE A 648 20.17 -14.71 -3.28
N ILE A 649 21.07 -13.86 -3.75
CA ILE A 649 22.49 -13.87 -3.31
C ILE A 649 22.59 -13.62 -1.80
N GLY A 650 21.75 -12.70 -1.29
CA GLY A 650 21.62 -12.40 0.13
C GLY A 650 21.19 -13.58 0.99
N LEU A 651 20.44 -14.54 0.45
CA LEU A 651 20.09 -15.78 1.18
C LEU A 651 21.30 -16.67 1.46
N PHE A 652 22.36 -16.56 0.66
CA PHE A 652 23.60 -17.32 0.80
C PHE A 652 24.74 -16.50 1.42
N SER A 653 24.47 -15.25 1.81
CA SER A 653 25.44 -14.31 2.36
C SER A 653 24.97 -13.81 3.73
N ASP A 654 25.86 -13.21 4.52
CA ASP A 654 25.50 -12.66 5.84
C ASP A 654 24.68 -11.37 5.76
N ALA A 655 24.67 -10.71 4.59
CA ALA A 655 23.91 -9.49 4.33
C ALA A 655 23.49 -9.42 2.86
N SER A 656 22.50 -8.56 2.57
CA SER A 656 21.97 -8.38 1.21
C SER A 656 21.89 -6.91 0.82
N TYR A 657 22.30 -6.61 -0.41
CA TYR A 657 22.20 -5.28 -0.98
C TYR A 657 20.74 -4.88 -1.23
N GLN A 658 20.36 -3.69 -0.78
CA GLN A 658 19.02 -3.12 -0.97
C GLN A 658 18.93 -2.35 -2.30
N VAL A 659 18.12 -2.87 -3.22
CA VAL A 659 17.89 -2.25 -4.53
C VAL A 659 16.80 -1.17 -4.48
N LEU A 660 15.76 -1.39 -3.68
CA LEU A 660 14.63 -0.50 -3.49
C LEU A 660 14.71 0.18 -2.10
N PRO A 661 14.09 1.36 -1.92
CA PRO A 661 14.04 2.01 -0.62
C PRO A 661 13.23 1.21 0.40
N ASP A 662 13.61 1.32 1.69
CA ASP A 662 12.92 0.75 2.86
C ASP A 662 11.60 1.47 3.24
#